data_AF-A0A966IUX0-F1
#
_entry.id   AF-A0A966IUX0-F1
#
_cell.length_a   1.000
_cell.length_b   1.000
_cell.length_c   1.000
_cell.angle_alpha   90.00
_cell.angle_beta   90.00
_cell.angle_gamma   90.00
#
_symmetry.space_group_name_H-M   'P 1'
#
loop_
_entity.id
_entity.type
_entity.pdbx_description
1 polymer ?
#
loop_
_entity_poly.entity_id
_entity_poly.type
_entity_poly.pdbx_seq_one_letter_code
_entity_poly.pdbx_strand_id
1 'polypeptide(L)'
;MLQANQSVGFVPSQIPGIQTSQVSAFSTSGLGGLTPESFKSLNTEQLAAFTVKNIAGLTSQQLIGLTYTGIQALEPADLPGLTIGNVPAVRFGELTSAQLAAITPAQAALINARQLGAVPPERLESIGVEDVAVFSSQALAGITTAQIRSFSTAQINRFGGTDGKSIVGLSTDAVYGLGSAQITALSTQAFKALTSAQLAAIAASNIDDIELSDLGVIQAASFAAFGTAQLRELSSAQMQVLTEAQVKALSTGQIAAFTSSQLAAMGVAGKRGLGTAGMAFLTPTALSTGDLASLGKSVANLSTALLTQLSTAQLAAAMTATAVKALGASQLAALPPEKMAALPTGAIAALNSAQVKSLSTDQLRAMGTQQVAALSKTGLGSFGSAQVAALDSAQLAAIPTKTFAALSGSQVSAISTSVLAALPTANIRALTANQVSGLSTDQVKAMSTSQMSALSSKGLAGLGAEQLGAMGTDQIAAFAPTAIKGLGSSQFTALGTAGLAALSTGSIATLSNTQVSNLSPAQVGALGTGQLQALSSKAIKGLDAGQLEAIGDKIDAVDPADVAVFTSAQLAALTTGQLNEMTTAQFARISPKAILGLSAGDLAYLVGADTANLTALSSAVYKALTPEQMPGLDLELVEPAKFGLLSAEAIAGLTSTQLDDLSPSQLEKLPAKALAGLDAADFAQLGRQSDATALYAALSATQLKAITAGQAPGLDVSLLQTGALTGLNAAALGALTTAQLIDLDPNQWGALAPAALAGLDETDFALIAQQSDADTIYAAFTGAQLKALSPEQIQGIGDGDFFDAMTSSELQTLSASQLKAISTAALVTIEASTLAKLANKQLPALSADQLRSLMANPNSPLMALSSTQYALLTTTDIPTLLQSPLVLDLDGDGARSVSLAAGVRFDMTGDGQTEATGWVSAGDALLVRDVDRDGAITHSGELFGERTVLADGRWAQDGFEALASLDSNADGQVDAKDAAFEQLMLWQDSNQDGLSQPDELVSLTEAGIAAIATGAQASSRLDAGNWVGLEGQYTRRDGSTGAMADIWFRVQVQDALDERAQQLGEALTGYREAATAGTVRGQAGANPLSDTSRHLPKQPALAGADASTTANTNLNPNANPNANLSPSTQIGALGALLRAYEGARIESVAHDLRTQAMDAVIQPVVTQARPSRLG
;
A
#
# COMPACT_ATOMS: atom_id res chain seq x y z
N MET A 1 48.31 121.75 40.67
CA MET A 1 48.73 121.72 39.26
C MET A 1 48.95 120.28 38.85
N LEU A 2 48.10 119.81 37.94
CA LEU A 2 48.46 119.13 36.69
C LEU A 2 49.60 118.11 36.68
N GLN A 3 49.20 116.85 36.48
CA GLN A 3 49.76 115.89 35.52
C GLN A 3 51.03 116.31 34.77
N ALA A 4 52.13 115.58 35.03
CA ALA A 4 53.21 115.40 34.06
C ALA A 4 53.81 113.99 34.24
N ASN A 5 53.29 113.04 33.45
CA ASN A 5 53.93 111.75 33.26
C ASN A 5 55.20 111.96 32.40
N GLN A 6 56.39 111.92 33.00
CA GLN A 6 57.65 111.71 32.27
C GLN A 6 58.84 111.40 33.19
N SER A 7 59.38 110.19 33.02
CA SER A 7 60.82 109.90 32.95
C SER A 7 61.80 110.91 33.60
N VAL A 8 61.94 110.87 34.92
CA VAL A 8 63.23 111.23 35.53
C VAL A 8 64.14 110.01 35.36
N GLY A 9 64.86 109.98 34.24
CA GLY A 9 66.01 109.08 34.11
C GLY A 9 67.08 109.53 35.09
N PHE A 10 67.29 108.76 36.16
CA PHE A 10 68.41 108.99 37.07
C PHE A 10 69.72 108.81 36.31
N VAL A 11 70.53 109.86 36.28
CA VAL A 11 71.84 109.84 35.62
C VAL A 11 72.80 109.00 36.49
N PRO A 12 73.54 108.02 35.94
CA PRO A 12 74.40 107.08 36.69
C PRO A 12 75.56 107.66 37.54
N SER A 13 75.66 108.99 37.72
CA SER A 13 76.80 109.68 38.33
C SER A 13 76.55 110.28 39.72
N GLN A 14 75.38 110.09 40.34
CA GLN A 14 75.01 110.64 41.66
C GLN A 14 74.83 109.56 42.76
N ILE A 15 75.63 108.50 42.74
CA ILE A 15 75.38 107.28 43.53
C ILE A 15 76.38 107.00 44.68
N PRO A 16 76.87 108.07 45.33
CA PRO A 16 77.13 108.05 46.77
C PRO A 16 76.33 109.17 47.45
N GLY A 17 75.02 108.96 47.66
CA GLY A 17 74.16 110.01 48.23
C GLY A 17 72.67 109.71 48.41
N ILE A 18 72.15 108.57 47.89
CA ILE A 18 70.76 108.16 48.12
C ILE A 18 70.60 107.89 49.63
N GLN A 19 69.82 108.69 50.34
CA GLN A 19 69.52 108.41 51.74
C GLN A 19 68.58 107.21 51.85
N THR A 20 68.70 106.42 52.91
CA THR A 20 67.87 105.24 53.19
C THR A 20 66.36 105.53 53.08
N SER A 21 65.95 106.74 53.48
CA SER A 21 64.57 107.26 53.37
C SER A 21 64.08 107.57 51.94
N GLN A 22 64.98 107.70 50.97
CA GLN A 22 64.66 107.97 49.56
C GLN A 22 64.53 106.69 48.73
N VAL A 23 65.08 105.58 49.21
CA VAL A 23 65.11 104.29 48.49
C VAL A 23 63.71 103.74 48.25
N SER A 24 62.82 103.85 49.25
CA SER A 24 61.43 103.39 49.16
C SER A 24 60.56 104.21 48.18
N ALA A 25 61.02 105.38 47.72
CA ALA A 25 60.28 106.26 46.83
C ALA A 25 60.48 105.96 45.33
N PHE A 26 61.42 105.08 44.96
CA PHE A 26 61.64 104.73 43.55
C PHE A 26 60.43 104.01 42.93
N SER A 27 60.18 104.25 41.64
CA SER A 27 59.26 103.43 40.85
C SER A 27 59.93 102.13 40.38
N THR A 28 59.12 101.11 40.08
CA THR A 28 59.58 99.84 39.49
C THR A 28 60.45 100.05 38.25
N SER A 29 60.01 100.93 37.35
CA SER A 29 60.74 101.30 36.13
C SER A 29 61.95 102.20 36.36
N GLY A 30 61.94 103.01 37.43
CA GLY A 30 63.10 103.82 37.82
C GLY A 30 64.27 102.97 38.34
N LEU A 31 63.96 101.90 39.07
CA LEU A 31 64.96 100.94 39.56
C LEU A 31 65.50 100.05 38.44
N GLY A 32 64.64 99.50 37.58
CA GLY A 32 65.09 98.69 36.43
C GLY A 32 65.98 99.44 35.44
N GLY A 33 66.02 100.78 35.49
CA GLY A 33 66.90 101.63 34.68
C GLY A 33 68.31 101.90 35.26
N LEU A 34 68.59 101.52 36.52
CA LEU A 34 69.94 101.68 37.09
C LEU A 34 70.93 100.71 36.45
N THR A 35 72.13 101.19 36.07
CA THR A 35 73.16 100.29 35.52
C THR A 35 73.65 99.30 36.59
N PRO A 36 74.20 98.13 36.23
CA PRO A 36 74.69 97.16 37.22
C PRO A 36 75.76 97.75 38.17
N GLU A 37 76.63 98.65 37.68
CA GLU A 37 77.60 99.37 38.52
C GLU A 37 76.94 100.42 39.43
N SER A 38 75.88 101.09 38.95
CA SER A 38 75.06 102.00 39.76
C SER A 38 74.37 101.28 40.91
N PHE A 39 73.95 100.03 40.68
CA PHE A 39 73.22 99.24 41.66
C PHE A 39 74.17 98.61 42.71
N LYS A 40 75.39 98.24 42.30
CA LYS A 40 76.46 97.72 43.18
C LYS A 40 76.93 98.68 44.27
N SER A 41 76.78 99.99 44.11
CA SER A 41 77.25 100.97 45.10
C SER A 41 76.28 101.22 46.26
N LEU A 42 75.13 100.53 46.28
CA LEU A 42 74.20 100.56 47.41
C LEU A 42 74.75 99.75 48.59
N ASN A 43 74.67 100.32 49.79
CA ASN A 43 75.07 99.68 51.04
C ASN A 43 73.93 98.82 51.64
N THR A 44 74.25 98.04 52.68
CA THR A 44 73.32 97.11 53.33
C THR A 44 72.03 97.77 53.83
N GLU A 45 72.11 98.98 54.42
CA GLU A 45 70.93 99.71 54.92
C GLU A 45 70.05 100.22 53.78
N GLN A 46 70.65 100.73 52.71
CA GLN A 46 69.95 101.16 51.50
C GLN A 46 69.24 99.97 50.84
N LEU A 47 69.90 98.81 50.74
CA LEU A 47 69.29 97.59 50.20
C LEU A 47 68.13 97.07 51.04
N ALA A 48 68.24 97.14 52.38
CA ALA A 48 67.17 96.76 53.31
C ALA A 48 65.97 97.73 53.31
N ALA A 49 66.14 98.96 52.81
CA ALA A 49 65.08 99.97 52.73
C ALA A 49 64.23 99.90 51.44
N PHE A 50 64.49 98.92 50.57
CA PHE A 50 63.61 98.64 49.43
C PHE A 50 62.32 97.99 49.89
N THR A 51 61.17 98.51 49.42
CA THR A 51 59.88 97.83 49.60
C THR A 51 59.71 96.66 48.62
N VAL A 52 58.80 95.73 48.91
CA VAL A 52 58.19 94.75 47.98
C VAL A 52 58.06 95.28 46.54
N LYS A 53 57.56 96.51 46.37
CA LYS A 53 57.32 97.16 45.06
C LYS A 53 58.60 97.59 44.35
N ASN A 54 59.64 97.94 45.10
CA ASN A 54 60.96 98.25 44.57
C ASN A 54 61.67 96.97 44.08
N ILE A 55 61.60 95.91 44.89
CA ILE A 55 62.25 94.62 44.63
C ILE A 55 61.66 93.90 43.41
N ALA A 56 60.35 94.05 43.17
CA ALA A 56 59.68 93.54 41.98
C ALA A 56 60.21 94.10 40.64
N GLY A 57 60.86 95.26 40.66
CA GLY A 57 61.41 95.91 39.46
C GLY A 57 62.85 95.53 39.11
N LEU A 58 63.52 94.68 39.91
CA LEU A 58 64.93 94.37 39.73
C LEU A 58 65.19 93.41 38.56
N THR A 59 66.18 93.76 37.74
CA THR A 59 66.65 92.92 36.63
C THR A 59 67.63 91.86 37.12
N SER A 60 67.76 90.74 36.37
CA SER A 60 68.75 89.70 36.69
C SER A 60 70.18 90.23 36.79
N GLN A 61 70.58 91.22 35.99
CA GLN A 61 71.93 91.79 36.08
C GLN A 61 72.16 92.61 37.36
N GLN A 62 71.14 93.33 37.84
CA GLN A 62 71.20 94.02 39.13
C GLN A 62 71.28 93.02 40.28
N LEU A 63 70.53 91.91 40.19
CA LEU A 63 70.59 90.81 41.17
C LEU A 63 71.96 90.11 41.18
N ILE A 64 72.65 89.94 40.03
CA ILE A 64 74.06 89.49 39.99
C ILE A 64 74.96 90.46 40.76
N GLY A 65 74.71 91.77 40.60
CA GLY A 65 75.49 92.86 41.20
C GLY A 65 75.41 92.96 42.72
N LEU A 66 74.40 92.38 43.37
CA LEU A 66 74.34 92.31 44.84
C LEU A 66 75.57 91.57 45.40
N THR A 67 76.03 91.97 46.58
CA THR A 67 77.00 91.20 47.37
C THR A 67 76.26 90.09 48.15
N TYR A 68 77.01 89.10 48.66
CA TYR A 68 76.48 88.08 49.59
C TYR A 68 75.70 88.71 50.75
N THR A 69 76.26 89.75 51.37
CA THR A 69 75.59 90.51 52.44
C THR A 69 74.39 91.32 51.94
N GLY A 70 74.43 91.81 50.70
CA GLY A 70 73.37 92.61 50.10
C GLY A 70 72.10 91.81 49.79
N ILE A 71 72.21 90.53 49.43
CA ILE A 71 71.04 89.67 49.23
C ILE A 71 70.48 89.12 50.55
N GLN A 72 71.32 88.92 51.57
CA GLN A 72 70.87 88.55 52.92
C GLN A 72 70.21 89.72 53.69
N ALA A 73 70.39 90.96 53.24
CA ALA A 73 69.78 92.15 53.84
C ALA A 73 68.28 92.31 53.53
N LEU A 74 67.74 91.55 52.58
CA LEU A 74 66.30 91.57 52.26
C LEU A 74 65.52 90.88 53.38
N GLU A 75 64.52 91.55 53.96
CA GLU A 75 63.67 90.91 54.97
C GLU A 75 62.83 89.78 54.35
N PRO A 76 62.55 88.69 55.09
CA PRO A 76 61.67 87.61 54.62
C PRO A 76 60.30 88.09 54.13
N ALA A 77 59.76 89.17 54.73
CA ALA A 77 58.48 89.75 54.34
C ALA A 77 58.46 90.37 52.93
N ASP A 78 59.61 90.75 52.38
CA ASP A 78 59.72 91.40 51.06
C ASP A 78 59.95 90.42 49.91
N LEU A 79 60.39 89.20 50.21
CA LEU A 79 60.64 88.15 49.22
C LEU A 79 59.46 87.81 48.30
N PRO A 80 58.18 87.82 48.73
CA PRO A 80 57.03 87.67 47.84
C PRO A 80 56.96 88.68 46.68
N GLY A 81 57.64 89.83 46.79
CA GLY A 81 57.76 90.81 45.69
C GLY A 81 58.78 90.43 44.62
N LEU A 82 59.72 89.52 44.92
CA LEU A 82 60.80 89.17 44.01
C LEU A 82 60.36 88.15 42.96
N THR A 83 60.64 88.43 41.68
CA THR A 83 60.45 87.46 40.60
C THR A 83 61.56 86.40 40.68
N ILE A 84 61.34 85.34 41.45
CA ILE A 84 62.38 84.32 41.76
C ILE A 84 63.03 83.71 40.51
N GLY A 85 62.30 83.49 39.42
CA GLY A 85 62.88 83.00 38.16
C GLY A 85 63.99 83.87 37.56
N ASN A 86 64.05 85.16 37.92
CA ASN A 86 65.09 86.10 37.46
C ASN A 86 66.34 86.12 38.37
N VAL A 87 66.31 85.45 39.54
CA VAL A 87 67.43 85.44 40.51
C VAL A 87 68.55 84.53 39.99
N PRO A 88 69.80 85.01 39.86
CA PRO A 88 70.92 84.16 39.45
C PRO A 88 71.15 83.00 40.42
N ALA A 89 71.48 81.82 39.92
CA ALA A 89 71.70 80.62 40.73
C ALA A 89 72.62 80.83 41.94
N VAL A 90 73.80 81.44 41.73
CA VAL A 90 74.76 81.75 42.80
C VAL A 90 74.11 82.58 43.91
N ARG A 91 73.36 83.63 43.54
CA ARG A 91 72.67 84.54 44.47
C ARG A 91 71.51 83.85 45.18
N PHE A 92 70.78 82.99 44.49
CA PHE A 92 69.71 82.18 45.09
C PHE A 92 70.27 81.23 46.18
N GLY A 93 71.46 80.65 45.96
CA GLY A 93 72.17 79.87 46.96
C GLY A 93 72.57 80.67 48.22
N GLU A 94 72.80 81.98 48.09
CA GLU A 94 73.27 82.88 49.16
C GLU A 94 72.16 83.45 50.06
N LEU A 95 70.89 83.13 49.82
CA LEU A 95 69.77 83.49 50.71
C LEU A 95 70.02 82.98 52.16
N THR A 96 69.15 83.32 53.11
CA THR A 96 69.13 82.72 54.46
C THR A 96 68.08 81.61 54.56
N SER A 97 68.03 80.89 55.68
CA SER A 97 66.94 79.90 55.94
C SER A 97 65.59 80.59 56.13
N ALA A 98 65.55 81.73 56.83
CA ALA A 98 64.33 82.51 57.01
C ALA A 98 63.81 83.09 55.68
N GLN A 99 64.72 83.43 54.76
CA GLN A 99 64.38 83.86 53.41
C GLN A 99 63.83 82.71 52.54
N LEU A 100 64.43 81.51 52.58
CA LEU A 100 63.88 80.34 51.88
C LEU A 100 62.49 79.93 52.41
N ALA A 101 62.27 80.05 53.71
CA ALA A 101 60.98 79.79 54.36
C ALA A 101 59.86 80.80 54.01
N ALA A 102 60.22 81.93 53.39
CA ALA A 102 59.27 82.96 52.94
C ALA A 102 59.00 82.92 51.42
N ILE A 103 59.57 81.96 50.70
CA ILE A 103 59.18 81.67 49.31
C ILE A 103 57.74 81.17 49.32
N THR A 104 56.92 81.66 48.39
CA THR A 104 55.53 81.21 48.20
C THR A 104 55.41 80.14 47.10
N PRO A 105 54.33 79.36 47.03
CA PRO A 105 54.21 78.30 46.02
C PRO A 105 54.27 78.85 44.59
N ALA A 106 53.67 80.02 44.35
CA ALA A 106 53.72 80.70 43.05
C ALA A 106 55.16 81.06 42.62
N GLN A 107 56.05 81.31 43.57
CA GLN A 107 57.46 81.59 43.33
C GLN A 107 58.30 80.31 43.24
N ALA A 108 57.99 79.31 44.06
CA ALA A 108 58.65 78.01 44.04
C ALA A 108 58.47 77.29 42.70
N ALA A 109 57.30 77.43 42.06
CA ALA A 109 57.03 76.94 40.71
C ALA A 109 57.95 77.55 39.61
N LEU A 110 58.58 78.69 39.88
CA LEU A 110 59.51 79.38 38.96
C LEU A 110 60.99 79.02 39.18
N ILE A 111 61.30 78.21 40.21
CA ILE A 111 62.66 77.78 40.50
C ILE A 111 63.14 76.79 39.42
N ASN A 112 64.38 76.97 38.94
CA ASN A 112 65.03 76.06 37.99
C ASN A 112 66.18 75.26 38.62
N ALA A 113 66.62 74.18 37.96
CA ALA A 113 67.68 73.28 38.45
C ALA A 113 68.96 73.98 38.92
N ARG A 114 69.39 75.07 38.26
CA ARG A 114 70.61 75.77 38.67
C ARG A 114 70.40 76.56 39.96
N GLN A 115 69.22 77.12 40.18
CA GLN A 115 68.87 77.80 41.43
C GLN A 115 68.75 76.80 42.57
N LEU A 116 67.95 75.74 42.41
CA LEU A 116 67.75 74.73 43.45
C LEU A 116 69.07 74.00 43.79
N GLY A 117 69.83 73.62 42.77
CA GLY A 117 71.16 73.00 42.92
C GLY A 117 72.23 73.90 43.53
N ALA A 118 72.02 75.22 43.60
CA ALA A 118 72.92 76.15 44.29
C ALA A 118 72.60 76.33 45.79
N VAL A 119 71.46 75.82 46.28
CA VAL A 119 71.12 75.88 47.71
C VAL A 119 71.97 74.87 48.50
N PRO A 120 72.69 75.30 49.56
CA PRO A 120 73.43 74.39 50.42
C PRO A 120 72.51 73.35 51.10
N PRO A 121 72.92 72.07 51.23
CA PRO A 121 72.10 71.01 51.82
C PRO A 121 71.47 71.39 53.17
N GLU A 122 72.26 71.95 54.07
CA GLU A 122 71.88 72.36 55.43
C GLU A 122 70.79 73.44 55.50
N ARG A 123 70.32 73.94 54.35
CA ARG A 123 69.24 74.93 54.23
C ARG A 123 68.03 74.45 53.43
N LEU A 124 68.07 73.29 52.78
CA LEU A 124 66.93 72.81 51.97
C LEU A 124 65.69 72.47 52.80
N GLU A 125 65.85 72.02 54.05
CA GLU A 125 64.74 71.81 54.99
C GLU A 125 63.95 73.09 55.29
N SER A 126 64.54 74.27 55.09
CA SER A 126 63.85 75.55 55.32
C SER A 126 62.89 75.99 54.22
N ILE A 127 62.86 75.31 53.06
CA ILE A 127 61.84 75.55 52.03
C ILE A 127 60.52 74.91 52.49
N GLY A 128 59.40 75.63 52.42
CA GLY A 128 58.12 75.13 52.90
C GLY A 128 57.63 73.85 52.19
N VAL A 129 56.91 73.01 52.92
CA VAL A 129 56.40 71.71 52.47
C VAL A 129 55.44 71.84 51.27
N GLU A 130 54.65 72.91 51.22
CA GLU A 130 53.76 73.23 50.09
C GLU A 130 54.52 73.77 48.88
N ASP A 131 55.63 74.48 49.09
CA ASP A 131 56.45 75.09 48.04
C ASP A 131 57.23 74.05 47.24
N VAL A 132 57.73 73.02 47.94
CA VAL A 132 58.31 71.83 47.34
C VAL A 132 57.30 71.08 46.44
N ALA A 133 56.00 71.16 46.74
CA ALA A 133 54.96 70.44 46.00
C ALA A 133 54.74 70.93 44.56
N VAL A 134 55.20 72.15 44.25
CA VAL A 134 55.01 72.81 42.95
C VAL A 134 56.30 72.94 42.14
N PHE A 135 57.39 72.31 42.59
CA PHE A 135 58.62 72.20 41.80
C PHE A 135 58.37 71.50 40.45
N SER A 136 58.93 72.06 39.39
CA SER A 136 58.91 71.44 38.04
C SER A 136 59.92 70.29 37.94
N SER A 137 59.75 69.40 36.96
CA SER A 137 60.77 68.39 36.67
C SER A 137 62.11 69.02 36.26
N GLN A 138 62.10 70.19 35.60
CA GLN A 138 63.33 70.95 35.33
C GLN A 138 63.94 71.61 36.58
N ALA A 139 63.22 71.73 37.70
CA ALA A 139 63.79 72.15 38.98
C ALA A 139 64.53 71.00 39.67
N LEU A 140 63.87 69.83 39.72
CA LEU A 140 64.39 68.64 40.42
C LEU A 140 65.63 68.03 39.75
N ALA A 141 65.86 68.28 38.46
CA ALA A 141 67.02 67.78 37.71
C ALA A 141 68.39 68.30 38.18
N GLY A 142 68.44 69.34 39.02
CA GLY A 142 69.67 69.89 39.58
C GLY A 142 70.07 69.35 40.96
N ILE A 143 69.25 68.49 41.57
CA ILE A 143 69.46 68.02 42.95
C ILE A 143 70.58 66.96 43.00
N THR A 144 71.51 67.13 43.94
CA THR A 144 72.58 66.16 44.24
C THR A 144 72.19 65.16 45.34
N THR A 145 72.94 64.07 45.45
CA THR A 145 72.84 63.06 46.53
C THR A 145 72.98 63.66 47.95
N ALA A 146 73.71 64.76 48.11
CA ALA A 146 73.79 65.47 49.40
C ALA A 146 72.54 66.29 49.69
N GLN A 147 72.02 66.99 48.67
CA GLN A 147 70.83 67.85 48.76
C GLN A 147 69.53 67.06 48.93
N ILE A 148 69.38 65.91 48.25
CA ILE A 148 68.18 65.08 48.39
C ILE A 148 68.04 64.56 49.83
N ARG A 149 69.16 64.22 50.50
CA ARG A 149 69.19 63.72 51.89
C ARG A 149 68.81 64.75 52.95
N SER A 150 68.93 66.04 52.65
CA SER A 150 68.58 67.13 53.56
C SER A 150 67.13 67.61 53.47
N PHE A 151 66.33 67.06 52.54
CA PHE A 151 64.88 67.26 52.59
C PHE A 151 64.25 66.35 53.64
N SER A 152 63.40 66.92 54.49
CA SER A 152 62.58 66.17 55.45
C SER A 152 61.61 65.21 54.76
N THR A 153 61.14 64.20 55.48
CA THR A 153 60.13 63.25 54.98
C THR A 153 58.83 63.95 54.57
N ALA A 154 58.43 64.99 55.29
CA ALA A 154 57.28 65.83 54.95
C ALA A 154 57.45 66.54 53.59
N GLN A 155 58.64 67.05 53.29
CA GLN A 155 58.95 67.64 51.98
C GLN A 155 58.99 66.55 50.89
N ILE A 156 59.69 65.43 51.11
CA ILE A 156 59.80 64.32 50.15
C ILE A 156 58.42 63.77 49.75
N ASN A 157 57.49 63.62 50.70
CA ASN A 157 56.12 63.17 50.42
C ASN A 157 55.39 64.06 49.40
N ARG A 158 55.75 65.34 49.34
CA ARG A 158 55.17 66.34 48.45
C ARG A 158 55.87 66.47 47.10
N PHE A 159 57.01 65.82 46.87
CA PHE A 159 57.69 65.86 45.57
C PHE A 159 56.75 65.37 44.45
N GLY A 160 56.58 66.19 43.40
CA GLY A 160 55.64 65.89 42.32
C GLY A 160 54.20 66.31 42.57
N GLY A 161 53.88 66.93 43.71
CA GLY A 161 52.54 67.46 43.99
C GLY A 161 51.47 66.36 44.04
N THR A 162 50.25 66.69 43.63
CA THR A 162 49.10 65.77 43.67
C THR A 162 49.08 64.74 42.54
N ASP A 163 49.87 64.93 41.47
CA ASP A 163 49.91 64.03 40.31
C ASP A 163 51.22 63.22 40.20
N GLY A 164 52.18 63.47 41.07
CA GLY A 164 53.49 62.82 41.14
C GLY A 164 54.45 63.18 40.00
N LYS A 165 54.03 63.89 38.95
CA LYS A 165 54.75 63.87 37.66
C LYS A 165 56.10 64.54 37.68
N SER A 166 56.33 65.58 38.49
CA SER A 166 57.62 66.27 38.47
C SER A 166 58.79 65.40 38.93
N ILE A 167 58.56 64.35 39.74
CA ILE A 167 59.65 63.54 40.33
C ILE A 167 60.53 62.82 39.28
N VAL A 168 60.03 62.64 38.06
CA VAL A 168 60.82 62.16 36.90
C VAL A 168 62.00 63.07 36.55
N GLY A 169 62.01 64.30 37.08
CA GLY A 169 63.14 65.21 36.98
C GLY A 169 64.37 64.79 37.78
N LEU A 170 64.23 64.03 38.88
CA LEU A 170 65.37 63.61 39.69
C LEU A 170 66.37 62.77 38.89
N SER A 171 67.67 63.06 39.04
CA SER A 171 68.73 62.20 38.52
C SER A 171 68.75 60.84 39.22
N THR A 172 69.32 59.82 38.58
CA THR A 172 69.56 58.51 39.21
C THR A 172 70.41 58.62 40.47
N ASP A 173 71.36 59.55 40.50
CA ASP A 173 72.26 59.79 41.65
C ASP A 173 71.53 60.45 42.82
N ALA A 174 70.49 61.26 42.55
CA ALA A 174 69.59 61.77 43.56
C ALA A 174 68.68 60.66 44.11
N VAL A 175 68.13 59.79 43.26
CA VAL A 175 67.28 58.67 43.71
C VAL A 175 68.10 57.64 44.51
N TYR A 176 69.33 57.32 44.09
CA TYR A 176 70.28 56.53 44.88
C TYR A 176 70.67 57.21 46.20
N GLY A 177 70.55 58.54 46.26
CA GLY A 177 70.83 59.33 47.45
C GLY A 177 69.79 59.23 48.55
N LEU A 178 68.53 58.89 48.23
CA LEU A 178 67.45 58.79 49.21
C LEU A 178 67.79 57.82 50.35
N GLY A 179 67.46 58.19 51.59
CA GLY A 179 67.53 57.29 52.75
C GLY A 179 66.25 56.48 52.95
N SER A 180 66.32 55.44 53.78
CA SER A 180 65.18 54.58 54.19
C SER A 180 63.90 55.38 54.48
N ALA A 181 63.94 56.27 55.47
CA ALA A 181 62.80 57.11 55.86
C ALA A 181 62.27 58.02 54.73
N GLN A 182 63.12 58.38 53.75
CA GLN A 182 62.69 59.18 52.59
C GLN A 182 62.03 58.32 51.51
N ILE A 183 62.47 57.07 51.32
CA ILE A 183 61.81 56.09 50.44
C ILE A 183 60.40 55.80 50.94
N THR A 184 60.23 55.47 52.22
CA THR A 184 58.90 55.26 52.83
C THR A 184 58.04 56.54 52.84
N ALA A 185 58.66 57.72 52.82
CA ALA A 185 57.92 58.98 52.78
C ALA A 185 57.40 59.37 51.39
N LEU A 186 57.87 58.74 50.30
CA LEU A 186 57.36 59.04 48.96
C LEU A 186 55.85 58.76 48.88
N SER A 187 55.11 59.59 48.15
CA SER A 187 53.70 59.29 47.89
C SER A 187 53.58 58.21 46.80
N THR A 188 52.56 57.35 46.89
CA THR A 188 52.28 56.30 45.88
C THR A 188 52.17 56.84 44.45
N GLN A 189 51.73 58.08 44.24
CA GLN A 189 51.72 58.71 42.90
C GLN A 189 53.13 59.10 42.45
N ALA A 190 53.97 59.62 43.35
CA ALA A 190 55.37 59.89 43.06
C ALA A 190 56.13 58.59 42.75
N PHE A 191 55.94 57.55 43.56
CA PHE A 191 56.55 56.23 43.34
C PHE A 191 56.14 55.63 41.98
N LYS A 192 54.85 55.71 41.64
CA LYS A 192 54.29 55.30 40.34
C LYS A 192 54.82 56.10 39.15
N ALA A 193 55.20 57.36 39.37
CA ALA A 193 55.73 58.24 38.33
C ALA A 193 57.20 57.98 38.01
N LEU A 194 57.98 57.38 38.94
CA LEU A 194 59.40 57.10 38.75
C LEU A 194 59.65 56.28 37.47
N THR A 195 60.66 56.70 36.71
CA THR A 195 61.11 55.99 35.50
C THR A 195 61.82 54.69 35.86
N SER A 196 61.86 53.74 34.93
CA SER A 196 62.58 52.47 35.09
C SER A 196 64.06 52.66 35.50
N ALA A 197 64.73 53.71 35.00
CA ALA A 197 66.11 54.01 35.37
C ALA A 197 66.23 54.55 36.82
N GLN A 198 65.27 55.35 37.28
CA GLN A 198 65.22 55.83 38.66
C GLN A 198 64.90 54.70 39.64
N LEU A 199 63.94 53.82 39.32
CA LEU A 199 63.65 52.63 40.13
C LEU A 199 64.87 51.71 40.24
N ALA A 200 65.55 51.45 39.12
CA ALA A 200 66.82 50.72 39.11
C ALA A 200 67.95 51.40 39.92
N ALA A 201 67.85 52.70 40.18
CA ALA A 201 68.82 53.47 40.97
C ALA A 201 68.52 53.52 42.47
N ILE A 202 67.39 53.00 42.97
CA ILE A 202 67.13 52.91 44.42
C ILE A 202 68.21 52.04 45.07
N ALA A 203 68.85 52.50 46.15
CA ALA A 203 69.86 51.71 46.84
C ALA A 203 69.28 50.37 47.33
N ALA A 204 69.99 49.25 47.11
CA ALA A 204 69.48 47.92 47.46
C ALA A 204 69.09 47.79 48.95
N SER A 205 69.84 48.46 49.83
CA SER A 205 69.57 48.55 51.27
C SER A 205 68.22 49.16 51.62
N ASN A 206 67.57 49.85 50.69
CA ASN A 206 66.30 50.56 50.92
C ASN A 206 65.12 49.91 50.19
N ILE A 207 65.28 48.69 49.66
CA ILE A 207 64.20 48.01 48.93
C ILE A 207 63.11 47.54 49.89
N ASP A 208 63.45 47.09 51.11
CA ASP A 208 62.45 46.72 52.12
C ASP A 208 61.66 47.95 52.66
N ASP A 209 62.20 49.17 52.51
CA ASP A 209 61.50 50.41 52.88
C ASP A 209 60.37 50.81 51.92
N ILE A 210 60.23 50.12 50.77
CA ILE A 210 59.17 50.36 49.79
C ILE A 210 57.85 49.80 50.33
N GLU A 211 56.83 50.64 50.46
CA GLU A 211 55.52 50.21 50.95
C GLU A 211 54.85 49.20 50.00
N LEU A 212 54.01 48.31 50.57
CA LEU A 212 53.26 47.31 49.79
C LEU A 212 52.29 47.97 48.78
N SER A 213 51.75 49.13 49.14
CA SER A 213 50.95 50.05 48.30
C SER A 213 51.71 50.44 47.03
N ASP A 214 52.96 50.83 47.21
CA ASP A 214 53.82 51.39 46.17
C ASP A 214 54.34 50.30 45.25
N LEU A 215 54.79 49.18 45.83
CA LEU A 215 55.20 47.99 45.10
C LEU A 215 54.08 47.47 44.19
N GLY A 216 52.82 47.57 44.62
CA GLY A 216 51.64 47.16 43.86
C GLY A 216 51.29 48.05 42.66
N VAL A 217 51.72 49.32 42.63
CA VAL A 217 51.44 50.25 41.50
C VAL A 217 52.55 50.34 40.46
N ILE A 218 53.74 49.73 40.71
CA ILE A 218 54.84 49.70 39.74
C ILE A 218 54.42 48.87 38.51
N GLN A 219 54.49 49.47 37.33
CA GLN A 219 54.27 48.76 36.07
C GLN A 219 55.29 47.64 35.88
N ALA A 220 54.87 46.49 35.36
CA ALA A 220 55.71 45.31 35.23
C ALA A 220 57.05 45.55 34.50
N ALA A 221 57.05 46.35 33.41
CA ALA A 221 58.25 46.70 32.67
C ALA A 221 59.23 47.58 33.46
N SER A 222 58.74 48.36 34.42
CA SER A 222 59.55 49.19 35.31
C SER A 222 60.04 48.43 36.54
N PHE A 223 59.22 47.50 37.07
CA PHE A 223 59.65 46.54 38.10
C PHE A 223 60.80 45.66 37.61
N ALA A 224 60.76 45.25 36.34
CA ALA A 224 61.83 44.47 35.71
C ALA A 224 63.17 45.22 35.56
N ALA A 225 63.23 46.52 35.86
CA ALA A 225 64.48 47.28 35.89
C ALA A 225 65.29 47.06 37.19
N PHE A 226 64.70 46.49 38.24
CA PHE A 226 65.43 46.16 39.47
C PHE A 226 66.51 45.10 39.20
N GLY A 227 67.74 45.39 39.62
CA GLY A 227 68.87 44.47 39.58
C GLY A 227 68.75 43.31 40.57
N THR A 228 69.58 42.29 40.38
CA THR A 228 69.61 41.08 41.23
C THR A 228 69.96 41.35 42.69
N ALA A 229 70.70 42.44 42.97
CA ALA A 229 70.96 42.89 44.34
C ALA A 229 69.69 43.43 45.00
N GLN A 230 68.94 44.31 44.32
CA GLN A 230 67.68 44.87 44.85
C GLN A 230 66.64 43.78 45.10
N LEU A 231 66.45 42.85 44.16
CA LEU A 231 65.47 41.77 44.29
C LEU A 231 65.76 40.80 45.45
N ARG A 232 67.00 40.74 45.96
CA ARG A 232 67.36 39.93 47.13
C ARG A 232 66.99 40.55 48.47
N GLU A 233 66.81 41.87 48.50
CA GLU A 233 66.44 42.61 49.71
C GLU A 233 64.90 42.75 49.86
N LEU A 234 64.11 42.23 48.92
CA LEU A 234 62.63 42.18 49.06
C LEU A 234 62.22 41.27 50.22
N SER A 235 61.49 41.79 51.20
CA SER A 235 61.02 41.01 52.35
C SER A 235 59.88 40.06 52.04
N SER A 236 59.58 39.14 52.96
CA SER A 236 58.50 38.18 52.82
C SER A 236 57.11 38.81 52.62
N ALA A 237 56.86 40.00 53.17
CA ALA A 237 55.61 40.72 52.96
C ALA A 237 55.52 41.29 51.53
N GLN A 238 56.61 41.91 51.05
CA GLN A 238 56.72 42.40 49.68
C GLN A 238 56.60 41.27 48.64
N MET A 239 57.24 40.12 48.89
CA MET A 239 57.13 38.94 48.03
C MET A 239 55.68 38.40 47.93
N GLN A 240 54.82 38.59 48.93
CA GLN A 240 53.42 38.17 48.89
C GLN A 240 52.56 39.03 47.95
N VAL A 241 52.85 40.33 47.83
CA VAL A 241 52.03 41.26 47.03
C VAL A 241 52.48 41.36 45.56
N LEU A 242 53.60 40.75 45.18
CA LEU A 242 54.07 40.72 43.79
C LEU A 242 53.02 40.13 42.83
N THR A 243 52.72 40.89 41.78
CA THR A 243 51.73 40.50 40.77
C THR A 243 52.30 39.51 39.75
N GLU A 244 51.41 38.76 39.11
CA GLU A 244 51.75 37.84 38.02
C GLU A 244 52.46 38.55 36.86
N ALA A 245 52.05 39.80 36.55
CA ALA A 245 52.66 40.61 35.50
C ALA A 245 54.09 41.04 35.86
N GLN A 246 54.33 41.48 37.10
CA GLN A 246 55.66 41.90 37.58
C GLN A 246 56.66 40.75 37.56
N VAL A 247 56.31 39.58 38.12
CA VAL A 247 57.21 38.42 38.12
C VAL A 247 57.46 37.89 36.71
N LYS A 248 56.46 37.92 35.82
CA LYS A 248 56.60 37.51 34.41
C LYS A 248 57.48 38.44 33.58
N ALA A 249 57.66 39.70 33.99
CA ALA A 249 58.55 40.64 33.33
C ALA A 249 60.03 40.48 33.73
N LEU A 250 60.32 39.72 34.80
CA LEU A 250 61.69 39.43 35.21
C LEU A 250 62.39 38.47 34.24
N SER A 251 63.67 38.70 34.01
CA SER A 251 64.55 37.71 33.36
C SER A 251 64.76 36.47 34.23
N THR A 252 65.14 35.36 33.62
CA THR A 252 65.49 34.12 34.33
C THR A 252 66.65 34.32 35.32
N GLY A 253 67.60 35.21 35.02
CA GLY A 253 68.68 35.57 35.93
C GLY A 253 68.23 36.39 37.15
N GLN A 254 67.21 37.23 37.00
CA GLN A 254 66.57 37.92 38.12
C GLN A 254 65.77 36.95 39.00
N ILE A 255 65.00 36.03 38.40
CA ILE A 255 64.27 35.00 39.16
C ILE A 255 65.23 34.08 39.91
N ALA A 256 66.35 33.68 39.30
CA ALA A 256 67.40 32.88 39.93
C ALA A 256 68.17 33.61 41.05
N ALA A 257 67.99 34.94 41.20
CA ALA A 257 68.60 35.69 42.29
C ALA A 257 67.82 35.56 43.61
N PHE A 258 66.51 35.25 43.55
CA PHE A 258 65.68 35.08 44.75
C PHE A 258 66.18 33.95 45.65
N THR A 259 66.13 34.15 46.96
CA THR A 259 66.42 33.11 47.94
C THR A 259 65.28 32.10 48.04
N SER A 260 65.56 30.90 48.55
CA SER A 260 64.53 29.88 48.80
C SER A 260 63.42 30.38 49.75
N SER A 261 63.77 31.24 50.71
CA SER A 261 62.81 31.88 51.62
C SER A 261 61.89 32.87 50.88
N GLN A 262 62.45 33.69 49.98
CA GLN A 262 61.66 34.61 49.16
C GLN A 262 60.74 33.86 48.17
N LEU A 263 61.23 32.78 47.54
CA LEU A 263 60.41 31.93 46.66
C LEU A 263 59.29 31.21 47.41
N ALA A 264 59.52 30.78 48.65
CA ALA A 264 58.48 30.21 49.51
C ALA A 264 57.44 31.27 49.93
N ALA A 265 57.89 32.47 50.34
CA ALA A 265 57.06 33.60 50.73
C ALA A 265 56.27 34.22 49.57
N MET A 266 56.69 34.01 48.32
CA MET A 266 56.04 34.56 47.13
C MET A 266 54.55 34.21 47.07
N GLY A 267 53.71 35.21 46.81
CA GLY A 267 52.26 35.01 46.68
C GLY A 267 51.91 34.16 45.44
N VAL A 268 50.71 33.55 45.43
CA VAL A 268 50.26 32.71 44.30
C VAL A 268 50.30 33.47 42.97
N ALA A 269 50.00 34.77 42.97
CA ALA A 269 50.09 35.62 41.78
C ALA A 269 51.52 35.65 41.22
N GLY A 270 52.52 35.95 42.06
CA GLY A 270 53.92 35.86 41.69
C GLY A 270 54.34 34.47 41.24
N LYS A 271 53.94 33.41 41.98
CA LYS A 271 54.23 32.00 41.62
C LYS A 271 53.69 31.60 40.24
N ARG A 272 52.54 32.15 39.80
CA ARG A 272 52.05 31.95 38.42
C ARG A 272 52.89 32.68 37.36
N GLY A 273 53.51 33.81 37.72
CA GLY A 273 54.35 34.63 36.83
C GLY A 273 55.73 34.05 36.53
N LEU A 274 56.24 33.10 37.35
CA LEU A 274 57.57 32.49 37.21
C LEU A 274 57.85 31.82 35.85
N GLY A 275 56.82 31.33 35.16
CA GLY A 275 56.96 30.52 33.95
C GLY A 275 57.74 29.21 34.18
N THR A 276 57.97 28.45 33.11
CA THR A 276 58.61 27.11 33.21
C THR A 276 60.03 27.17 33.76
N ALA A 277 60.83 28.16 33.33
CA ALA A 277 62.21 28.31 33.80
C ALA A 277 62.28 28.77 35.26
N GLY A 278 61.42 29.71 35.69
CA GLY A 278 61.39 30.15 37.08
C GLY A 278 60.87 29.09 38.04
N MET A 279 59.87 28.30 37.64
CA MET A 279 59.33 27.22 38.47
C MET A 279 60.32 26.06 38.67
N ALA A 280 61.37 25.94 37.86
CA ALA A 280 62.44 24.97 38.07
C ALA A 280 63.31 25.26 39.32
N PHE A 281 63.28 26.48 39.85
CA PHE A 281 63.97 26.86 41.10
C PHE A 281 63.15 26.58 42.37
N LEU A 282 61.88 26.15 42.22
CA LEU A 282 61.03 25.80 43.36
C LEU A 282 61.34 24.40 43.89
N THR A 283 61.25 24.25 45.21
CA THR A 283 61.30 22.96 45.90
C THR A 283 59.90 22.58 46.41
N PRO A 284 59.62 21.30 46.74
CA PRO A 284 58.35 20.91 47.33
C PRO A 284 58.00 21.68 48.62
N THR A 285 58.99 22.15 49.39
CA THR A 285 58.76 22.95 50.61
C THR A 285 58.33 24.39 50.34
N ALA A 286 58.55 24.92 49.13
CA ALA A 286 58.10 26.26 48.73
C ALA A 286 56.64 26.30 48.21
N LEU A 287 55.96 25.14 48.19
CA LEU A 287 54.64 24.96 47.59
C LEU A 287 53.67 24.33 48.60
N SER A 288 52.83 25.14 49.22
CA SER A 288 51.74 24.64 50.06
C SER A 288 50.65 23.96 49.22
N THR A 289 49.79 23.16 49.86
CA THR A 289 48.59 22.61 49.21
C THR A 289 47.65 23.72 48.71
N GLY A 290 47.55 24.83 49.45
CA GLY A 290 46.79 26.02 49.05
C GLY A 290 47.38 26.75 47.84
N ASP A 291 48.70 26.88 47.76
CA ASP A 291 49.37 27.41 46.56
C ASP A 291 49.03 26.56 45.34
N LEU A 292 49.25 25.24 45.45
CA LEU A 292 49.11 24.28 44.36
C LEU A 292 47.68 24.21 43.81
N ALA A 293 46.67 24.22 44.67
CA ALA A 293 45.27 24.32 44.26
C ALA A 293 44.95 25.63 43.52
N SER A 294 45.67 26.70 43.83
CA SER A 294 45.43 28.06 43.31
C SER A 294 46.29 28.43 42.09
N LEU A 295 47.23 27.58 41.67
CA LEU A 295 48.04 27.76 40.46
C LEU A 295 47.25 27.54 39.16
N GLY A 296 46.18 26.73 39.20
CA GLY A 296 45.36 26.43 38.04
C GLY A 296 46.18 25.89 36.86
N LYS A 297 46.15 26.56 35.70
CA LYS A 297 46.90 26.13 34.51
C LYS A 297 48.42 26.17 34.70
N SER A 298 48.94 27.01 35.60
CA SER A 298 50.38 27.15 35.82
C SER A 298 51.04 25.93 36.47
N VAL A 299 50.26 24.95 36.94
CA VAL A 299 50.77 23.62 37.34
C VAL A 299 51.53 22.94 36.18
N ALA A 300 51.14 23.21 34.93
CA ALA A 300 51.84 22.72 33.73
C ALA A 300 53.24 23.32 33.51
N ASN A 301 53.62 24.38 34.24
CA ASN A 301 54.98 24.95 34.21
C ASN A 301 55.93 24.25 35.19
N LEU A 302 55.44 23.37 36.08
CA LEU A 302 56.28 22.59 36.98
C LEU A 302 57.11 21.56 36.19
N SER A 303 58.38 21.41 36.54
CA SER A 303 59.22 20.36 35.95
C SER A 303 58.70 18.96 36.33
N THR A 304 58.99 17.97 35.50
CA THR A 304 58.66 16.56 35.80
C THR A 304 59.30 16.12 37.12
N ALA A 305 60.57 16.48 37.35
CA ALA A 305 61.28 16.23 38.60
C ALA A 305 60.54 16.80 39.83
N LEU A 306 60.09 18.06 39.78
CA LEU A 306 59.35 18.67 40.88
C LEU A 306 57.98 18.00 41.10
N LEU A 307 57.25 17.69 40.02
CA LEU A 307 55.97 16.96 40.10
C LEU A 307 56.11 15.60 40.78
N THR A 308 57.18 14.84 40.50
CA THR A 308 57.43 13.55 41.15
C THR A 308 57.83 13.66 42.63
N GLN A 309 58.45 14.77 43.03
CA GLN A 309 58.89 15.04 44.41
C GLN A 309 57.77 15.57 45.32
N LEU A 310 56.64 16.05 44.78
CA LEU A 310 55.50 16.47 45.59
C LEU A 310 54.97 15.31 46.47
N SER A 311 54.59 15.60 47.72
CA SER A 311 53.84 14.64 48.54
C SER A 311 52.49 14.28 47.89
N THR A 312 51.88 13.16 48.29
CA THR A 312 50.57 12.75 47.76
C THR A 312 49.49 13.81 48.00
N ALA A 313 49.50 14.46 49.17
CA ALA A 313 48.58 15.55 49.50
C ALA A 313 48.82 16.80 48.63
N GLN A 314 50.08 17.20 48.40
CA GLN A 314 50.42 18.30 47.49
C GLN A 314 50.00 18.01 46.05
N LEU A 315 50.28 16.81 45.55
CA LEU A 315 49.91 16.41 44.20
C LEU A 315 48.39 16.36 44.02
N ALA A 316 47.65 15.78 44.98
CA ALA A 316 46.19 15.74 44.96
C ALA A 316 45.58 17.16 44.97
N ALA A 317 46.14 18.09 45.76
CA ALA A 317 45.73 19.49 45.76
C ALA A 317 46.04 20.21 44.43
N ALA A 318 47.18 19.88 43.79
CA ALA A 318 47.54 20.42 42.47
C ALA A 318 46.61 19.92 41.35
N MET A 319 46.09 18.69 41.43
CA MET A 319 45.30 18.06 40.36
C MET A 319 43.82 18.48 40.33
N THR A 320 43.60 19.79 40.24
CA THR A 320 42.29 20.35 39.84
C THR A 320 42.00 20.02 38.38
N ALA A 321 40.71 19.97 37.98
CA ALA A 321 40.33 19.71 36.59
C ALA A 321 40.93 20.72 35.59
N THR A 322 41.20 21.96 36.04
CA THR A 322 41.87 23.00 35.24
C THR A 322 43.37 22.74 35.08
N ALA A 323 44.05 22.30 36.15
CA ALA A 323 45.46 21.93 36.11
C ALA A 323 45.70 20.69 35.26
N VAL A 324 44.90 19.64 35.47
CA VAL A 324 45.00 18.39 34.71
C VAL A 324 44.86 18.63 33.21
N LYS A 325 43.89 19.44 32.78
CA LYS A 325 43.72 19.78 31.35
C LYS A 325 44.90 20.58 30.75
N ALA A 326 45.74 21.22 31.58
CA ALA A 326 46.90 21.97 31.14
C ALA A 326 48.19 21.12 31.10
N LEU A 327 48.28 20.03 31.86
CA LEU A 327 49.47 19.17 31.91
C LEU A 327 49.80 18.54 30.55
N GLY A 328 51.08 18.49 30.21
CA GLY A 328 51.58 17.68 29.11
C GLY A 328 51.44 16.18 29.38
N ALA A 329 51.25 15.39 28.32
CA ALA A 329 51.20 13.93 28.40
C ALA A 329 52.47 13.34 29.04
N SER A 330 53.64 13.92 28.77
CA SER A 330 54.92 13.55 29.40
C SER A 330 55.00 13.85 30.90
N GLN A 331 54.35 14.92 31.38
CA GLN A 331 54.30 15.25 32.81
C GLN A 331 53.45 14.25 33.58
N LEU A 332 52.34 13.80 33.00
CA LEU A 332 51.49 12.77 33.59
C LEU A 332 52.17 11.38 33.55
N ALA A 333 52.77 11.01 32.41
CA ALA A 333 53.51 9.75 32.27
C ALA A 333 54.71 9.64 33.21
N ALA A 334 55.31 10.76 33.61
CA ALA A 334 56.42 10.80 34.57
C ALA A 334 56.02 10.55 36.04
N LEU A 335 54.72 10.59 36.39
CA LEU A 335 54.28 10.35 37.77
C LEU A 335 54.47 8.86 38.16
N PRO A 336 55.10 8.56 39.31
CA PRO A 336 55.16 7.18 39.82
C PRO A 336 53.77 6.55 40.01
N PRO A 337 53.63 5.21 39.92
CA PRO A 337 52.33 4.54 40.06
C PRO A 337 51.58 4.87 41.36
N GLU A 338 52.29 5.01 42.48
CA GLU A 338 51.71 5.35 43.79
C GLU A 338 51.16 6.78 43.82
N LYS A 339 51.73 7.67 43.01
CA LYS A 339 51.25 9.05 42.82
C LYS A 339 50.02 9.08 41.93
N MET A 340 49.93 8.22 40.92
CA MET A 340 48.72 8.03 40.12
C MET A 340 47.56 7.50 40.97
N ALA A 341 47.83 6.49 41.81
CA ALA A 341 46.87 5.92 42.76
C ALA A 341 46.29 6.95 43.75
N ALA A 342 47.07 7.98 44.09
CA ALA A 342 46.67 9.06 45.00
C ALA A 342 45.83 10.18 44.35
N LEU A 343 45.61 10.17 43.02
CA LEU A 343 44.86 11.23 42.35
C LEU A 343 43.34 11.14 42.60
N PRO A 344 42.64 12.27 42.85
CA PRO A 344 41.20 12.26 43.01
C PRO A 344 40.49 11.87 41.70
N THR A 345 39.33 11.21 41.79
CA THR A 345 38.56 10.76 40.61
C THR A 345 38.20 11.90 39.65
N GLY A 346 37.96 13.11 40.17
CA GLY A 346 37.74 14.33 39.37
C GLY A 346 38.95 14.77 38.53
N ALA A 347 40.17 14.40 38.93
CA ALA A 347 41.37 14.59 38.10
C ALA A 347 41.37 13.59 36.94
N ILE A 348 41.12 12.31 37.22
CA ILE A 348 41.10 11.24 36.21
C ILE A 348 40.01 11.51 35.15
N ALA A 349 38.82 11.97 35.58
CA ALA A 349 37.73 12.37 34.69
C ALA A 349 38.06 13.59 33.80
N ALA A 350 39.03 14.42 34.19
CA ALA A 350 39.46 15.59 33.43
C ALA A 350 40.55 15.30 32.38
N LEU A 351 41.09 14.07 32.35
CA LEU A 351 42.13 13.65 31.40
C LEU A 351 41.64 13.67 29.95
N ASN A 352 42.50 14.13 29.04
CA ASN A 352 42.27 14.08 27.61
C ASN A 352 42.89 12.81 26.95
N SER A 353 42.48 12.50 25.72
CA SER A 353 42.93 11.31 24.98
C SER A 353 44.46 11.16 24.86
N ALA A 354 45.21 12.25 24.69
CA ALA A 354 46.67 12.19 24.57
C ALA A 354 47.33 11.85 25.93
N GLN A 355 46.79 12.39 27.02
CA GLN A 355 47.21 12.08 28.39
C GLN A 355 46.89 10.64 28.76
N VAL A 356 45.66 10.18 28.50
CA VAL A 356 45.23 8.80 28.79
C VAL A 356 46.07 7.78 27.99
N LYS A 357 46.39 8.07 26.72
CA LYS A 357 47.26 7.22 25.89
C LYS A 357 48.72 7.19 26.37
N SER A 358 49.17 8.18 27.14
CA SER A 358 50.54 8.21 27.71
C SER A 358 50.70 7.49 29.06
N LEU A 359 49.59 7.04 29.67
CA LEU A 359 49.65 6.27 30.91
C LEU A 359 50.35 4.92 30.70
N SER A 360 51.36 4.64 31.53
CA SER A 360 52.02 3.33 31.56
C SER A 360 51.09 2.24 32.11
N THR A 361 51.39 0.98 31.78
CA THR A 361 50.66 -0.18 32.31
C THR A 361 50.74 -0.30 33.83
N ASP A 362 51.83 0.17 34.44
CA ASP A 362 52.03 0.08 35.89
C ASP A 362 51.30 1.19 36.63
N GLN A 363 51.21 2.40 36.05
CA GLN A 363 50.30 3.44 36.53
C GLN A 363 48.84 2.96 36.50
N LEU A 364 48.42 2.24 35.45
CA LEU A 364 47.06 1.70 35.34
C LEU A 364 46.79 0.59 36.38
N ARG A 365 47.76 -0.30 36.64
CA ARG A 365 47.64 -1.32 37.70
C ARG A 365 47.55 -0.73 39.11
N ALA A 366 48.22 0.39 39.35
CA ALA A 366 48.16 1.07 40.64
C ALA A 366 46.86 1.85 40.87
N MET A 367 46.08 2.15 39.82
CA MET A 367 44.82 2.88 39.95
C MET A 367 43.73 2.05 40.65
N GLY A 368 43.01 2.67 41.58
CA GLY A 368 41.83 2.06 42.20
C GLY A 368 40.66 1.94 41.22
N THR A 369 39.75 1.00 41.49
CA THR A 369 38.54 0.77 40.68
C THR A 369 37.70 2.03 40.45
N GLN A 370 37.57 2.90 41.46
CA GLN A 370 36.88 4.19 41.36
C GLN A 370 37.58 5.18 40.41
N GLN A 371 38.90 5.13 40.31
CA GLN A 371 39.66 5.97 39.38
C GLN A 371 39.47 5.47 37.95
N VAL A 372 39.57 4.15 37.71
CA VAL A 372 39.31 3.54 36.39
C VAL A 372 37.86 3.80 35.95
N ALA A 373 36.89 3.68 36.86
CA ALA A 373 35.48 3.99 36.59
C ALA A 373 35.21 5.47 36.27
N ALA A 374 36.08 6.38 36.71
CA ALA A 374 36.00 7.82 36.43
C ALA A 374 36.56 8.21 35.05
N LEU A 375 37.20 7.30 34.32
CA LEU A 375 37.68 7.56 32.96
C LEU A 375 36.50 7.90 32.02
N SER A 376 36.69 8.95 31.22
CA SER A 376 35.71 9.36 30.22
C SER A 376 35.59 8.35 29.08
N LYS A 377 34.45 8.34 28.38
CA LYS A 377 34.23 7.47 27.21
C LYS A 377 35.31 7.62 26.13
N THR A 378 35.73 8.86 25.87
CA THR A 378 36.81 9.19 24.93
C THR A 378 38.17 8.79 25.48
N GLY A 379 38.42 8.95 26.78
CA GLY A 379 39.62 8.48 27.46
C GLY A 379 39.81 6.97 27.30
N LEU A 380 38.83 6.17 27.75
CA LEU A 380 38.90 4.70 27.69
C LEU A 380 39.09 4.19 26.25
N GLY A 381 38.35 4.74 25.28
CA GLY A 381 38.51 4.39 23.87
C GLY A 381 39.89 4.76 23.27
N SER A 382 40.64 5.66 23.91
CA SER A 382 41.99 6.09 23.46
C SER A 382 43.13 5.17 23.91
N PHE A 383 42.86 4.13 24.70
CA PHE A 383 43.87 3.19 25.16
C PHE A 383 44.51 2.37 24.02
N GLY A 384 45.74 1.90 24.22
CA GLY A 384 46.31 0.79 23.46
C GLY A 384 45.86 -0.56 24.02
N SER A 385 45.94 -1.62 23.22
CA SER A 385 45.66 -3.00 23.68
C SER A 385 46.48 -3.40 24.92
N ALA A 386 47.74 -2.97 25.01
CA ALA A 386 48.59 -3.21 26.19
C ALA A 386 48.10 -2.51 27.47
N GLN A 387 47.45 -1.34 27.35
CA GLN A 387 46.87 -0.63 28.50
C GLN A 387 45.62 -1.34 29.00
N VAL A 388 44.78 -1.87 28.10
CA VAL A 388 43.59 -2.66 28.46
C VAL A 388 43.98 -4.02 29.05
N ALA A 389 44.99 -4.69 28.49
CA ALA A 389 45.55 -5.94 29.01
C ALA A 389 46.24 -5.78 30.39
N ALA A 390 46.57 -4.55 30.81
CA ALA A 390 47.13 -4.28 32.12
C ALA A 390 46.07 -4.13 33.22
N LEU A 391 44.80 -3.93 32.86
CA LEU A 391 43.71 -3.80 33.82
C LEU A 391 43.28 -5.17 34.36
N ASP A 392 42.98 -5.24 35.65
CA ASP A 392 42.41 -6.44 36.26
C ASP A 392 40.87 -6.54 36.08
N SER A 393 40.28 -7.66 36.50
CA SER A 393 38.85 -7.91 36.37
C SER A 393 37.98 -7.00 37.24
N ALA A 394 38.46 -6.55 38.41
CA ALA A 394 37.74 -5.62 39.28
C ALA A 394 37.75 -4.20 38.71
N GLN A 395 38.87 -3.77 38.14
CA GLN A 395 39.01 -2.50 37.41
C GLN A 395 38.09 -2.46 36.19
N LEU A 396 38.09 -3.51 35.35
CA LEU A 396 37.21 -3.59 34.17
C LEU A 396 35.72 -3.72 34.56
N ALA A 397 35.39 -4.48 35.61
CA ALA A 397 34.03 -4.61 36.13
C ALA A 397 33.48 -3.28 36.68
N ALA A 398 34.33 -2.43 37.25
CA ALA A 398 33.94 -1.12 37.78
C ALA A 398 33.62 -0.09 36.69
N ILE A 399 34.05 -0.29 35.44
CA ILE A 399 33.75 0.61 34.33
C ILE A 399 32.23 0.60 34.04
N PRO A 400 31.54 1.75 34.05
CA PRO A 400 30.13 1.82 33.68
C PRO A 400 29.89 1.24 32.28
N THR A 401 28.87 0.39 32.12
CA THR A 401 28.64 -0.37 30.86
C THR A 401 28.54 0.50 29.59
N LYS A 402 27.98 1.71 29.70
CA LYS A 402 27.93 2.71 28.60
C LYS A 402 29.31 3.23 28.18
N THR A 403 30.27 3.24 29.11
CA THR A 403 31.68 3.60 28.91
C THR A 403 32.45 2.37 28.42
N PHE A 404 32.22 1.19 28.99
CA PHE A 404 32.85 -0.09 28.58
C PHE A 404 32.62 -0.40 27.09
N ALA A 405 31.42 -0.11 26.57
CA ALA A 405 31.08 -0.23 25.14
C ALA A 405 31.87 0.73 24.21
N ALA A 406 32.80 1.55 24.73
CA ALA A 406 33.73 2.37 23.92
C ALA A 406 35.01 1.64 23.52
N LEU A 407 35.28 0.45 24.08
CA LEU A 407 36.45 -0.33 23.71
C LEU A 407 36.37 -0.81 22.25
N SER A 408 37.48 -0.82 21.52
CA SER A 408 37.56 -1.45 20.19
C SER A 408 37.56 -2.99 20.30
N GLY A 409 37.29 -3.68 19.18
CA GLY A 409 37.49 -5.13 19.10
C GLY A 409 38.92 -5.56 19.45
N SER A 410 39.93 -4.80 19.01
CA SER A 410 41.35 -5.06 19.33
C SER A 410 41.75 -4.77 20.79
N GLN A 411 40.99 -3.94 21.51
CA GLN A 411 41.14 -3.72 22.94
C GLN A 411 40.47 -4.86 23.73
N VAL A 412 39.27 -5.30 23.32
CA VAL A 412 38.56 -6.43 23.93
C VAL A 412 39.31 -7.75 23.70
N SER A 413 39.88 -7.96 22.51
CA SER A 413 40.76 -9.10 22.18
C SER A 413 42.01 -9.19 23.08
N ALA A 414 42.45 -8.05 23.65
CA ALA A 414 43.62 -7.98 24.53
C ALA A 414 43.31 -8.31 26.00
N ILE A 415 42.04 -8.47 26.38
CA ILE A 415 41.64 -8.89 27.73
C ILE A 415 42.01 -10.37 27.90
N SER A 416 42.81 -10.72 28.92
CA SER A 416 43.17 -12.13 29.12
C SER A 416 41.95 -13.02 29.39
N THR A 417 42.04 -14.31 29.05
CA THR A 417 40.95 -15.29 29.26
C THR A 417 40.47 -15.34 30.70
N SER A 418 41.40 -15.30 31.66
CA SER A 418 41.08 -15.28 33.10
C SER A 418 40.33 -14.02 33.54
N VAL A 419 40.71 -12.85 33.01
CA VAL A 419 40.05 -11.57 33.31
C VAL A 419 38.67 -11.52 32.65
N LEU A 420 38.55 -11.98 31.40
CA LEU A 420 37.28 -12.08 30.68
C LEU A 420 36.28 -12.99 31.40
N ALA A 421 36.71 -14.19 31.82
CA ALA A 421 35.88 -15.14 32.58
C ALA A 421 35.39 -14.56 33.92
N ALA A 422 36.16 -13.66 34.53
CA ALA A 422 35.81 -12.97 35.77
C ALA A 422 34.94 -11.71 35.58
N LEU A 423 34.66 -11.26 34.35
CA LEU A 423 33.82 -10.08 34.13
C LEU A 423 32.33 -10.36 34.43
N PRO A 424 31.62 -9.44 35.09
CA PRO A 424 30.18 -9.54 35.27
C PRO A 424 29.42 -9.66 33.94
N THR A 425 28.30 -10.39 33.98
CA THR A 425 27.38 -10.54 32.84
C THR A 425 26.86 -9.20 32.29
N ALA A 426 26.85 -8.14 33.11
CA ALA A 426 26.52 -6.79 32.69
C ALA A 426 27.53 -6.18 31.69
N ASN A 427 28.83 -6.48 31.85
CA ASN A 427 29.88 -6.04 30.92
C ASN A 427 29.80 -6.84 29.61
N ILE A 428 29.57 -8.15 29.70
CA ILE A 428 29.38 -9.02 28.52
C ILE A 428 28.16 -8.61 27.69
N ARG A 429 27.02 -8.31 28.35
CA ARG A 429 25.82 -7.78 27.67
C ARG A 429 26.05 -6.42 26.99
N ALA A 430 27.03 -5.65 27.46
CA ALA A 430 27.39 -4.35 26.88
C ALA A 430 28.29 -4.45 25.64
N LEU A 431 28.81 -5.65 25.32
CA LEU A 431 29.60 -5.86 24.10
C LEU A 431 28.73 -5.73 22.84
N THR A 432 29.30 -5.04 21.86
CA THR A 432 28.75 -4.88 20.50
C THR A 432 29.19 -6.03 19.60
N ALA A 433 28.50 -6.23 18.47
CA ALA A 433 28.84 -7.26 17.47
C ALA A 433 30.33 -7.23 17.09
N ASN A 434 30.87 -6.04 16.78
CA ASN A 434 32.26 -5.83 16.37
C ASN A 434 33.30 -6.08 17.49
N GLN A 435 32.87 -6.04 18.76
CA GLN A 435 33.72 -6.41 19.89
C GLN A 435 33.71 -7.93 20.10
N VAL A 436 32.53 -8.57 19.99
CA VAL A 436 32.40 -10.03 20.07
C VAL A 436 33.12 -10.72 18.92
N SER A 437 33.01 -10.20 17.68
CA SER A 437 33.75 -10.70 16.52
C SER A 437 35.27 -10.55 16.63
N GLY A 438 35.76 -9.74 17.58
CA GLY A 438 37.18 -9.55 17.87
C GLY A 438 37.73 -10.49 18.95
N LEU A 439 36.87 -11.28 19.62
CA LEU A 439 37.31 -12.26 20.61
C LEU A 439 38.11 -13.39 19.96
N SER A 440 39.14 -13.89 20.63
CA SER A 440 39.78 -15.15 20.21
C SER A 440 38.90 -16.35 20.53
N THR A 441 39.16 -17.48 19.87
CA THR A 441 38.52 -18.77 20.19
C THR A 441 38.77 -19.21 21.64
N ASP A 442 39.96 -18.93 22.19
CA ASP A 442 40.29 -19.18 23.59
C ASP A 442 39.54 -18.26 24.56
N GLN A 443 39.31 -16.99 24.19
CA GLN A 443 38.46 -16.08 24.96
C GLN A 443 37.01 -16.58 25.00
N VAL A 444 36.46 -17.01 23.85
CA VAL A 444 35.09 -17.56 23.79
C VAL A 444 34.98 -18.87 24.59
N LYS A 445 35.97 -19.77 24.51
CA LYS A 445 36.04 -20.99 25.34
C LYS A 445 36.11 -20.69 26.84
N ALA A 446 36.75 -19.60 27.24
CA ALA A 446 36.88 -19.20 28.65
C ALA A 446 35.61 -18.55 29.23
N MET A 447 34.64 -18.14 28.40
CA MET A 447 33.39 -17.55 28.87
C MET A 447 32.48 -18.59 29.54
N SER A 448 31.99 -18.27 30.74
CA SER A 448 31.02 -19.11 31.45
C SER A 448 29.66 -19.15 30.75
N THR A 449 28.88 -20.20 30.99
CA THR A 449 27.50 -20.34 30.49
C THR A 449 26.62 -19.13 30.86
N SER A 450 26.79 -18.57 32.05
CA SER A 450 26.10 -17.34 32.49
C SER A 450 26.48 -16.11 31.65
N GLN A 451 27.72 -16.01 31.20
CA GLN A 451 28.17 -14.95 30.29
C GLN A 451 27.64 -15.16 28.87
N MET A 452 27.61 -16.41 28.37
CA MET A 452 27.01 -16.72 27.06
C MET A 452 25.51 -16.42 27.02
N SER A 453 24.78 -16.74 28.10
CA SER A 453 23.36 -16.40 28.25
C SER A 453 23.11 -14.89 28.31
N ALA A 454 24.09 -14.11 28.77
CA ALA A 454 24.01 -12.65 28.86
C ALA A 454 24.38 -11.91 27.57
N LEU A 455 24.92 -12.60 26.54
CA LEU A 455 25.18 -11.99 25.24
C LEU A 455 23.87 -11.50 24.61
N SER A 456 23.89 -10.26 24.10
CA SER A 456 22.76 -9.74 23.33
C SER A 456 22.64 -10.47 21.98
N SER A 457 21.46 -10.47 21.37
CA SER A 457 21.26 -11.04 20.01
C SER A 457 22.21 -10.45 18.97
N LYS A 458 22.56 -9.16 19.09
CA LYS A 458 23.57 -8.50 18.25
C LYS A 458 24.99 -8.94 18.56
N GLY A 459 25.31 -9.18 19.83
CA GLY A 459 26.59 -9.75 20.24
C GLY A 459 26.75 -11.17 19.69
N LEU A 460 25.72 -12.00 19.84
CA LEU A 460 25.71 -13.38 19.34
C LEU A 460 25.83 -13.45 17.81
N ALA A 461 25.12 -12.59 17.07
CA ALA A 461 25.27 -12.47 15.62
C ALA A 461 26.67 -11.98 15.18
N GLY A 462 27.44 -11.37 16.10
CA GLY A 462 28.84 -11.03 15.91
C GLY A 462 29.80 -12.22 16.04
N LEU A 463 29.35 -13.39 16.49
CA LEU A 463 30.20 -14.58 16.51
C LEU A 463 30.46 -15.08 15.08
N GLY A 464 31.74 -15.23 14.75
CA GLY A 464 32.22 -15.86 13.53
C GLY A 464 32.17 -17.39 13.62
N ALA A 465 32.33 -18.05 12.47
CA ALA A 465 32.29 -19.52 12.38
C ALA A 465 33.36 -20.20 13.25
N GLU A 466 34.60 -19.70 13.27
CA GLU A 466 35.68 -20.24 14.10
C GLU A 466 35.37 -20.14 15.61
N GLN A 467 34.74 -19.04 16.03
CA GLN A 467 34.37 -18.82 17.43
C GLN A 467 33.26 -19.79 17.88
N LEU A 468 32.24 -20.00 17.05
CA LEU A 468 31.16 -20.96 17.33
C LEU A 468 31.66 -22.41 17.31
N GLY A 469 32.47 -22.79 16.31
CA GLY A 469 33.05 -24.14 16.23
C GLY A 469 34.06 -24.44 17.33
N ALA A 470 34.55 -23.42 18.04
CA ALA A 470 35.42 -23.56 19.20
C ALA A 470 34.64 -23.78 20.53
N MET A 471 33.33 -23.58 20.56
CA MET A 471 32.52 -23.65 21.79
C MET A 471 32.23 -25.09 22.24
N GLY A 472 32.07 -25.26 23.56
CA GLY A 472 31.48 -26.46 24.14
C GLY A 472 29.95 -26.48 24.04
N THR A 473 29.34 -27.66 24.02
CA THR A 473 27.88 -27.86 23.97
C THR A 473 27.15 -27.11 25.09
N ASP A 474 27.70 -27.09 26.30
CA ASP A 474 27.11 -26.39 27.45
C ASP A 474 27.04 -24.87 27.23
N GLN A 475 28.03 -24.29 26.54
CA GLN A 475 28.06 -22.88 26.21
C GLN A 475 27.03 -22.52 25.13
N ILE A 476 26.78 -23.46 24.20
CA ILE A 476 25.76 -23.34 23.14
C ILE A 476 24.35 -23.49 23.73
N ALA A 477 24.16 -24.47 24.62
CA ALA A 477 22.91 -24.69 25.36
C ALA A 477 22.50 -23.48 26.20
N ALA A 478 23.48 -22.72 26.70
CA ALA A 478 23.27 -21.53 27.51
C ALA A 478 22.80 -20.29 26.74
N PHE A 479 22.78 -20.32 25.40
CA PHE A 479 22.28 -19.20 24.59
C PHE A 479 20.81 -18.88 24.92
N ALA A 480 20.52 -17.60 25.14
CA ALA A 480 19.15 -17.13 25.32
C ALA A 480 18.33 -17.41 24.04
N PRO A 481 17.13 -18.05 24.12
CA PRO A 481 16.34 -18.43 22.94
C PRO A 481 16.14 -17.31 21.92
N THR A 482 15.79 -16.11 22.38
CA THR A 482 15.56 -14.94 21.51
C THR A 482 16.81 -14.44 20.77
N ALA A 483 18.02 -14.89 21.15
CA ALA A 483 19.26 -14.51 20.49
C ALA A 483 19.56 -15.36 19.24
N ILE A 484 19.12 -16.62 19.21
CA ILE A 484 19.39 -17.59 18.13
C ILE A 484 18.83 -17.12 16.78
N LYS A 485 17.71 -16.41 16.78
CA LYS A 485 17.13 -15.79 15.59
C LYS A 485 18.09 -14.82 14.86
N GLY A 486 19.14 -14.33 15.52
CA GLY A 486 20.18 -13.50 14.92
C GLY A 486 21.26 -14.25 14.11
N LEU A 487 21.29 -15.58 14.15
CA LEU A 487 22.31 -16.39 13.47
C LEU A 487 22.04 -16.57 11.97
N GLY A 488 23.07 -16.44 11.14
CA GLY A 488 23.05 -16.72 9.70
C GLY A 488 23.44 -18.16 9.35
N SER A 489 23.34 -18.53 8.07
CA SER A 489 23.64 -19.89 7.59
C SER A 489 25.06 -20.35 7.93
N SER A 490 26.07 -19.48 7.75
CA SER A 490 27.46 -19.76 8.14
C SER A 490 27.63 -20.09 9.63
N GLN A 491 26.85 -19.45 10.50
CA GLN A 491 26.86 -19.74 11.94
C GLN A 491 26.18 -21.08 12.24
N PHE A 492 25.09 -21.42 11.56
CA PHE A 492 24.48 -22.75 11.69
C PHE A 492 25.41 -23.86 11.19
N THR A 493 26.11 -23.69 10.07
CA THR A 493 27.14 -24.64 9.64
C THR A 493 28.23 -24.82 10.70
N ALA A 494 28.66 -23.73 11.34
CA ALA A 494 29.69 -23.75 12.38
C ALA A 494 29.26 -24.39 13.71
N LEU A 495 27.97 -24.39 14.06
CA LEU A 495 27.43 -25.14 15.21
C LEU A 495 27.56 -26.66 15.03
N GLY A 496 27.64 -27.14 13.79
CA GLY A 496 27.66 -28.57 13.47
C GLY A 496 26.39 -29.29 13.93
N THR A 497 26.49 -30.61 14.12
CA THR A 497 25.40 -31.46 14.61
C THR A 497 25.29 -31.41 16.14
N ALA A 498 26.41 -31.55 16.85
CA ALA A 498 26.45 -31.54 18.31
C ALA A 498 26.00 -30.19 18.92
N GLY A 499 26.36 -29.06 18.32
CA GLY A 499 25.90 -27.75 18.78
C GLY A 499 24.41 -27.54 18.57
N LEU A 500 23.84 -28.03 17.46
CA LEU A 500 22.40 -27.95 17.22
C LEU A 500 21.61 -28.85 18.19
N ALA A 501 22.09 -30.07 18.43
CA ALA A 501 21.51 -30.99 19.42
C ALA A 501 21.57 -30.45 20.86
N ALA A 502 22.53 -29.57 21.17
CA ALA A 502 22.65 -28.92 22.47
C ALA A 502 21.70 -27.72 22.67
N LEU A 503 21.05 -27.20 21.63
CA LEU A 503 20.12 -26.07 21.77
C LEU A 503 18.86 -26.47 22.55
N SER A 504 18.40 -25.60 23.45
CA SER A 504 17.12 -25.82 24.13
C SER A 504 15.94 -25.90 23.15
N THR A 505 14.87 -26.60 23.50
CA THR A 505 13.63 -26.63 22.71
C THR A 505 13.06 -25.23 22.51
N GLY A 506 13.12 -24.37 23.52
CA GLY A 506 12.78 -22.95 23.42
C GLY A 506 13.61 -22.19 22.38
N SER A 507 14.91 -22.51 22.24
CA SER A 507 15.79 -21.96 21.20
C SER A 507 15.37 -22.41 19.80
N ILE A 508 15.08 -23.71 19.62
CA ILE A 508 14.61 -24.29 18.35
C ILE A 508 13.28 -23.67 17.91
N ALA A 509 12.35 -23.42 18.85
CA ALA A 509 11.08 -22.76 18.58
C ALA A 509 11.19 -21.29 18.09
N THR A 510 12.37 -20.66 18.21
CA THR A 510 12.60 -19.31 17.66
C THR A 510 13.14 -19.30 16.22
N LEU A 511 13.50 -20.46 15.67
CA LEU A 511 14.07 -20.57 14.33
C LEU A 511 13.06 -20.15 13.26
N SER A 512 13.50 -19.34 12.32
CA SER A 512 12.71 -19.03 11.12
C SER A 512 12.74 -20.19 10.13
N ASN A 513 11.73 -20.27 9.26
CA ASN A 513 11.67 -21.25 8.19
C ASN A 513 12.92 -21.20 7.28
N THR A 514 13.44 -20.01 6.99
CA THR A 514 14.70 -19.84 6.24
C THR A 514 15.93 -20.32 7.00
N GLN A 515 15.95 -20.28 8.34
CA GLN A 515 17.07 -20.86 9.10
C GLN A 515 17.00 -22.39 9.06
N VAL A 516 15.81 -22.96 9.21
CA VAL A 516 15.59 -24.41 9.19
C VAL A 516 15.84 -25.00 7.79
N SER A 517 15.38 -24.36 6.71
CA SER A 517 15.66 -24.79 5.33
C SER A 517 17.13 -24.62 4.90
N ASN A 518 17.98 -24.02 5.73
CA ASN A 518 19.43 -23.89 5.51
C ASN A 518 20.26 -24.86 6.37
N LEU A 519 19.63 -25.68 7.21
CA LEU A 519 20.29 -26.76 7.93
C LEU A 519 20.64 -27.89 6.95
N SER A 520 21.77 -28.57 7.12
CA SER A 520 22.00 -29.79 6.33
C SER A 520 21.10 -30.94 6.81
N PRO A 521 20.84 -31.96 5.97
CA PRO A 521 20.19 -33.20 6.39
C PRO A 521 20.77 -33.78 7.68
N ALA A 522 22.10 -33.90 7.76
CA ALA A 522 22.80 -34.38 8.96
C ALA A 522 22.55 -33.53 10.21
N GLN A 523 22.30 -32.22 10.05
CA GLN A 523 21.93 -31.33 11.16
C GLN A 523 20.48 -31.52 11.60
N VAL A 524 19.54 -31.69 10.67
CA VAL A 524 18.14 -32.01 11.00
C VAL A 524 18.05 -33.35 11.71
N GLY A 525 18.72 -34.39 11.20
CA GLY A 525 18.76 -35.71 11.83
C GLY A 525 19.46 -35.76 13.19
N ALA A 526 20.30 -34.78 13.51
CA ALA A 526 20.92 -34.65 14.83
C ALA A 526 19.95 -34.09 15.90
N LEU A 527 18.81 -33.53 15.53
CA LEU A 527 17.82 -33.02 16.48
C LEU A 527 17.22 -34.14 17.34
N GLY A 528 16.98 -33.86 18.62
CA GLY A 528 16.21 -34.73 19.50
C GLY A 528 14.70 -34.64 19.25
N THR A 529 13.92 -35.64 19.68
CA THR A 529 12.45 -35.67 19.51
C THR A 529 11.77 -34.41 20.06
N GLY A 530 12.11 -33.99 21.27
CA GLY A 530 11.59 -32.74 21.85
C GLY A 530 12.04 -31.45 21.13
N GLN A 531 13.12 -31.49 20.35
CA GLN A 531 13.52 -30.37 19.48
C GLN A 531 12.71 -30.36 18.18
N LEU A 532 12.45 -31.53 17.58
CA LEU A 532 11.57 -31.66 16.42
C LEU A 532 10.15 -31.17 16.74
N GLN A 533 9.59 -31.55 17.90
CA GLN A 533 8.32 -31.04 18.46
C GLN A 533 8.30 -29.52 18.68
N ALA A 534 9.47 -28.89 18.83
CA ALA A 534 9.58 -27.46 19.05
C ALA A 534 9.69 -26.65 17.76
N LEU A 535 9.87 -27.28 16.59
CA LEU A 535 9.86 -26.59 15.30
C LEU A 535 8.47 -26.04 15.02
N SER A 536 8.40 -24.83 14.44
CA SER A 536 7.10 -24.28 14.04
C SER A 536 6.57 -24.94 12.77
N SER A 537 5.24 -25.06 12.63
CA SER A 537 4.55 -25.50 11.41
C SER A 537 5.07 -24.87 10.10
N LYS A 538 5.48 -23.60 10.15
CA LYS A 538 6.09 -22.88 9.01
C LYS A 538 7.50 -23.35 8.67
N ALA A 539 8.26 -23.79 9.68
CA ALA A 539 9.58 -24.36 9.51
C ALA A 539 9.50 -25.81 9.02
N ILE A 540 8.59 -26.63 9.59
CA ILE A 540 8.30 -27.98 9.11
C ILE A 540 7.85 -27.97 7.64
N LYS A 541 6.96 -27.06 7.25
CA LYS A 541 6.58 -26.84 5.83
C LYS A 541 7.74 -26.36 4.93
N GLY A 542 8.83 -25.87 5.52
CA GLY A 542 10.03 -25.44 4.81
C GLY A 542 11.10 -26.53 4.63
N LEU A 543 10.88 -27.74 5.16
CA LEU A 543 11.83 -28.84 5.05
C LEU A 543 11.85 -29.42 3.62
N ASP A 544 13.05 -29.64 3.10
CA ASP A 544 13.26 -30.36 1.84
C ASP A 544 13.26 -31.89 2.00
N ALA A 545 13.37 -32.62 0.89
CA ALA A 545 13.31 -34.08 0.89
C ALA A 545 14.44 -34.74 1.67
N GLY A 546 15.69 -34.27 1.55
CA GLY A 546 16.82 -34.83 2.27
C GLY A 546 16.79 -34.49 3.76
N GLN A 547 16.25 -33.31 4.11
CA GLN A 547 16.00 -32.94 5.50
C GLN A 547 14.90 -33.81 6.14
N LEU A 548 13.84 -34.14 5.40
CA LEU A 548 12.78 -35.05 5.85
C LEU A 548 13.30 -36.48 6.00
N GLU A 549 14.01 -37.02 5.00
CA GLU A 549 14.68 -38.33 5.07
C GLU A 549 15.56 -38.43 6.33
N ALA A 550 16.35 -37.39 6.62
CA ALA A 550 17.26 -37.37 7.76
C ALA A 550 16.59 -37.30 9.14
N ILE A 551 15.29 -36.98 9.25
CA ILE A 551 14.55 -37.16 10.52
C ILE A 551 14.56 -38.63 10.93
N GLY A 552 14.53 -39.55 9.97
CA GLY A 552 14.46 -41.00 10.19
C GLY A 552 13.28 -41.38 11.07
N ASP A 553 13.50 -42.36 11.94
CA ASP A 553 12.51 -42.95 12.84
C ASP A 553 11.86 -41.93 13.81
N LYS A 554 12.47 -40.75 14.01
CA LYS A 554 11.95 -39.66 14.86
C LYS A 554 10.77 -38.90 14.24
N ILE A 555 10.24 -39.38 13.13
CA ILE A 555 9.06 -38.82 12.46
C ILE A 555 7.81 -38.93 13.35
N ASP A 556 7.76 -39.94 14.24
CA ASP A 556 6.80 -40.10 15.33
C ASP A 556 6.64 -38.84 16.20
N ALA A 557 7.73 -38.08 16.36
CA ALA A 557 7.80 -36.89 17.19
C ALA A 557 7.33 -35.62 16.49
N VAL A 558 7.01 -35.63 15.19
CA VAL A 558 6.40 -34.45 14.53
C VAL A 558 4.98 -34.24 15.07
N ASP A 559 4.60 -33.03 15.46
CA ASP A 559 3.25 -32.79 15.98
C ASP A 559 2.19 -33.16 14.91
N PRO A 560 1.14 -33.93 15.22
CA PRO A 560 0.07 -34.22 14.28
C PRO A 560 -0.54 -32.97 13.62
N ALA A 561 -0.55 -31.82 14.30
CA ALA A 561 -1.00 -30.55 13.74
C ALA A 561 -0.08 -30.03 12.60
N ASP A 562 1.21 -30.38 12.62
CA ASP A 562 2.15 -30.02 11.56
C ASP A 562 2.03 -30.94 10.34
N VAL A 563 1.69 -32.22 10.54
CA VAL A 563 1.37 -33.16 9.43
C VAL A 563 0.16 -32.66 8.61
N ALA A 564 -0.77 -31.94 9.24
CA ALA A 564 -1.89 -31.30 8.54
C ALA A 564 -1.49 -30.19 7.56
N VAL A 565 -0.27 -29.64 7.65
CA VAL A 565 0.25 -28.61 6.72
C VAL A 565 1.30 -29.12 5.74
N PHE A 566 1.60 -30.43 5.73
CA PHE A 566 2.49 -31.05 4.74
C PHE A 566 1.97 -30.82 3.31
N THR A 567 2.91 -30.72 2.38
CA THR A 567 2.63 -30.73 0.93
C THR A 567 2.73 -32.14 0.37
N SER A 568 2.19 -32.39 -0.83
CA SER A 568 2.37 -33.66 -1.54
C SER A 568 3.86 -34.01 -1.70
N ALA A 569 4.69 -33.06 -2.12
CA ALA A 569 6.13 -33.27 -2.27
C ALA A 569 6.85 -33.62 -0.95
N GLN A 570 6.35 -33.16 0.20
CA GLN A 570 6.93 -33.51 1.51
C GLN A 570 6.48 -34.90 1.97
N LEU A 571 5.22 -35.28 1.74
CA LEU A 571 4.76 -36.63 2.07
C LEU A 571 5.39 -37.69 1.14
N ALA A 572 5.57 -37.36 -0.14
CA ALA A 572 6.28 -38.16 -1.15
C ALA A 572 7.78 -38.34 -0.86
N ALA A 573 8.36 -37.47 -0.01
CA ALA A 573 9.78 -37.52 0.34
C ALA A 573 10.05 -38.37 1.60
N LEU A 574 9.01 -38.82 2.31
CA LEU A 574 9.18 -39.77 3.41
C LEU A 574 9.54 -41.13 2.84
N THR A 575 10.52 -41.79 3.43
CA THR A 575 10.81 -43.19 3.11
C THR A 575 9.71 -44.11 3.66
N THR A 576 9.57 -45.30 3.09
CA THR A 576 8.63 -46.32 3.58
C THR A 576 8.86 -46.71 5.04
N GLY A 577 10.11 -46.69 5.51
CA GLY A 577 10.43 -46.84 6.94
C GLY A 577 9.85 -45.72 7.80
N GLN A 578 9.95 -44.47 7.35
CA GLN A 578 9.38 -43.32 8.08
C GLN A 578 7.85 -43.31 8.06
N LEU A 579 7.22 -43.77 6.98
CA LEU A 579 5.78 -43.95 6.95
C LEU A 579 5.32 -44.99 8.00
N ASN A 580 6.11 -46.01 8.30
CA ASN A 580 5.79 -46.99 9.34
C ASN A 580 5.95 -46.44 10.77
N GLU A 581 6.90 -45.55 11.00
CA GLU A 581 7.13 -44.90 12.30
C GLU A 581 6.14 -43.73 12.57
N MET A 582 5.32 -43.35 11.58
CA MET A 582 4.24 -42.39 11.79
C MET A 582 3.11 -42.98 12.66
N THR A 583 2.64 -42.17 13.62
CA THR A 583 1.53 -42.54 14.51
C THR A 583 0.17 -42.41 13.83
N THR A 584 -0.82 -43.18 14.30
CA THR A 584 -2.23 -43.08 13.87
C THR A 584 -2.79 -41.65 13.98
N ALA A 585 -2.35 -40.88 14.98
CA ALA A 585 -2.72 -39.48 15.15
C ALA A 585 -2.18 -38.58 14.02
N GLN A 586 -0.99 -38.86 13.49
CA GLN A 586 -0.42 -38.17 12.34
C GLN A 586 -1.11 -38.59 11.03
N PHE A 587 -1.41 -39.89 10.84
CA PHE A 587 -2.21 -40.38 9.70
C PHE A 587 -3.58 -39.70 9.62
N ALA A 588 -4.28 -39.56 10.76
CA ALA A 588 -5.55 -38.83 10.85
C ALA A 588 -5.47 -37.34 10.47
N ARG A 589 -4.26 -36.79 10.37
CA ARG A 589 -4.00 -35.39 10.02
C ARG A 589 -3.49 -35.20 8.60
N ILE A 590 -3.13 -36.26 7.86
CA ILE A 590 -2.74 -36.15 6.45
C ILE A 590 -3.83 -35.40 5.67
N SER A 591 -3.44 -34.34 4.97
CA SER A 591 -4.39 -33.52 4.22
C SER A 591 -4.74 -34.15 2.86
N PRO A 592 -5.93 -33.85 2.29
CA PRO A 592 -6.30 -34.29 0.94
C PRO A 592 -5.35 -33.82 -0.17
N LYS A 593 -4.51 -32.80 0.11
CA LYS A 593 -3.46 -32.34 -0.82
C LYS A 593 -2.12 -33.01 -0.58
N ALA A 594 -1.87 -33.49 0.64
CA ALA A 594 -0.64 -34.20 0.99
C ALA A 594 -0.69 -35.65 0.49
N ILE A 595 -1.84 -36.34 0.62
CA ILE A 595 -1.97 -37.74 0.20
C ILE A 595 -1.59 -37.97 -1.26
N LEU A 596 -1.84 -37.00 -2.15
CA LEU A 596 -1.48 -36.99 -3.57
C LEU A 596 0.04 -37.14 -3.84
N GLY A 597 0.88 -37.05 -2.81
CA GLY A 597 2.31 -37.34 -2.91
C GLY A 597 2.66 -38.82 -2.86
N LEU A 598 1.83 -39.65 -2.22
CA LEU A 598 2.10 -41.08 -2.09
C LEU A 598 1.85 -41.82 -3.40
N SER A 599 2.72 -42.75 -3.75
CA SER A 599 2.47 -43.72 -4.82
C SER A 599 1.54 -44.83 -4.35
N ALA A 600 1.03 -45.65 -5.29
CA ALA A 600 0.40 -46.92 -4.94
C ALA A 600 1.32 -47.83 -4.10
N GLY A 601 2.64 -47.81 -4.35
CA GLY A 601 3.59 -48.59 -3.55
C GLY A 601 3.65 -48.14 -2.08
N ASP A 602 3.59 -46.83 -1.83
CA ASP A 602 3.62 -46.29 -0.47
C ASP A 602 2.31 -46.60 0.27
N LEU A 603 1.16 -46.45 -0.40
CA LEU A 603 -0.15 -46.82 0.15
C LEU A 603 -0.23 -48.32 0.47
N ALA A 604 0.30 -49.19 -0.40
CA ALA A 604 0.38 -50.63 -0.16
C ALA A 604 1.30 -50.97 1.02
N TYR A 605 2.26 -50.10 1.35
CA TYR A 605 3.12 -50.27 2.50
C TYR A 605 2.42 -49.86 3.82
N LEU A 606 1.54 -48.84 3.79
CA LEU A 606 0.73 -48.46 4.96
C LEU A 606 -0.17 -49.60 5.45
N VAL A 607 -0.70 -50.40 4.52
CA VAL A 607 -1.47 -51.63 4.79
C VAL A 607 -0.69 -52.60 5.68
N GLY A 608 0.58 -52.86 5.32
CA GLY A 608 1.40 -53.89 5.96
C GLY A 608 1.98 -53.51 7.32
N ALA A 609 1.87 -52.24 7.73
CA ALA A 609 2.44 -51.72 8.97
C ALA A 609 1.45 -51.76 10.15
N ASP A 610 0.25 -51.19 9.98
CA ASP A 610 -0.84 -51.26 10.95
C ASP A 610 -2.20 -50.93 10.31
N THR A 611 -3.18 -51.83 10.46
CA THR A 611 -4.60 -51.62 10.13
C THR A 611 -5.19 -50.33 10.73
N ALA A 612 -4.65 -49.87 11.86
CA ALA A 612 -5.06 -48.62 12.51
C ALA A 612 -4.70 -47.36 11.69
N ASN A 613 -3.67 -47.40 10.83
CA ASN A 613 -3.23 -46.23 10.07
C ASN A 613 -4.16 -45.90 8.90
N LEU A 614 -4.66 -46.91 8.18
CA LEU A 614 -5.69 -46.72 7.15
C LEU A 614 -7.03 -46.28 7.76
N THR A 615 -7.46 -46.93 8.83
CA THR A 615 -8.71 -46.55 9.53
C THR A 615 -8.63 -45.14 10.12
N ALA A 616 -7.44 -44.65 10.50
CA ALA A 616 -7.21 -43.28 10.92
C ALA A 616 -7.37 -42.24 9.79
N LEU A 617 -7.16 -42.58 8.51
CA LEU A 617 -7.27 -41.63 7.40
C LEU A 617 -8.65 -40.94 7.35
N SER A 618 -8.64 -39.62 7.17
CA SER A 618 -9.86 -38.80 7.21
C SER A 618 -10.74 -39.01 5.98
N SER A 619 -12.06 -38.82 6.14
CA SER A 619 -13.06 -38.88 5.05
C SER A 619 -12.77 -37.96 3.85
N ALA A 620 -11.97 -36.91 4.05
CA ALA A 620 -11.56 -36.00 2.98
C ALA A 620 -10.34 -36.52 2.19
N VAL A 621 -9.52 -37.40 2.78
CA VAL A 621 -8.40 -38.07 2.09
C VAL A 621 -8.93 -39.09 1.09
N TYR A 622 -9.89 -39.94 1.48
CA TYR A 622 -10.53 -40.90 0.55
C TYR A 622 -11.18 -40.22 -0.66
N LYS A 623 -11.73 -39.00 -0.50
CA LYS A 623 -12.26 -38.18 -1.60
C LYS A 623 -11.22 -37.66 -2.59
N ALA A 624 -9.95 -37.67 -2.20
CA ALA A 624 -8.85 -37.10 -2.97
C ALA A 624 -7.87 -38.16 -3.52
N LEU A 625 -8.07 -39.45 -3.23
CA LEU A 625 -7.31 -40.51 -3.87
C LEU A 625 -7.51 -40.46 -5.40
N THR A 626 -6.46 -40.74 -6.15
CA THR A 626 -6.47 -40.76 -7.62
C THR A 626 -6.48 -42.19 -8.16
N PRO A 627 -6.90 -42.42 -9.42
CA PRO A 627 -6.85 -43.77 -10.00
C PRO A 627 -5.45 -44.43 -9.93
N GLU A 628 -4.36 -43.66 -10.03
CA GLU A 628 -2.99 -44.18 -9.93
C GLU A 628 -2.60 -44.65 -8.52
N GLN A 629 -3.34 -44.20 -7.50
CA GLN A 629 -3.11 -44.52 -6.09
C GLN A 629 -3.90 -45.75 -5.63
N MET A 630 -5.06 -45.98 -6.25
CA MET A 630 -6.01 -47.02 -5.84
C MET A 630 -5.49 -48.46 -5.92
N PRO A 631 -4.61 -48.87 -6.86
CA PRO A 631 -3.96 -50.19 -6.83
C PRO A 631 -3.13 -50.47 -5.57
N GLY A 632 -2.78 -49.42 -4.81
CA GLY A 632 -2.07 -49.53 -3.53
C GLY A 632 -2.98 -49.66 -2.31
N LEU A 633 -4.30 -49.48 -2.46
CA LEU A 633 -5.22 -49.50 -1.33
C LEU A 633 -5.75 -50.92 -1.11
N ASP A 634 -5.44 -51.51 0.07
CA ASP A 634 -6.14 -52.71 0.52
C ASP A 634 -7.59 -52.37 0.83
N LEU A 635 -8.49 -53.00 0.06
CA LEU A 635 -9.91 -52.75 0.12
C LEU A 635 -10.60 -53.49 1.27
N GLU A 636 -10.06 -54.61 1.77
CA GLU A 636 -10.64 -55.34 2.90
C GLU A 636 -10.59 -54.51 4.19
N LEU A 637 -9.56 -53.68 4.33
CA LEU A 637 -9.33 -52.81 5.50
C LEU A 637 -10.08 -51.47 5.42
N VAL A 638 -10.70 -51.14 4.28
CA VAL A 638 -11.46 -49.89 4.12
C VAL A 638 -12.92 -50.12 4.54
N GLU A 639 -13.29 -49.49 5.67
CA GLU A 639 -14.66 -49.49 6.19
C GLU A 639 -15.69 -49.23 5.07
N PRO A 640 -16.77 -50.02 4.96
CA PRO A 640 -17.77 -49.86 3.89
C PRO A 640 -18.36 -48.44 3.80
N ALA A 641 -18.49 -47.73 4.92
CA ALA A 641 -18.95 -46.33 4.94
C ALA A 641 -17.99 -45.35 4.23
N LYS A 642 -16.70 -45.68 4.11
CA LYS A 642 -15.70 -44.86 3.42
C LYS A 642 -15.63 -45.12 1.92
N PHE A 643 -16.13 -46.26 1.41
CA PHE A 643 -16.22 -46.52 -0.03
C PHE A 643 -17.08 -45.50 -0.78
N GLY A 644 -18.20 -45.09 -0.19
CA GLY A 644 -19.06 -44.03 -0.74
C GLY A 644 -18.43 -42.62 -0.71
N LEU A 645 -17.19 -42.49 -0.24
CA LEU A 645 -16.41 -41.26 -0.28
C LEU A 645 -15.38 -41.25 -1.43
N LEU A 646 -15.08 -42.40 -2.05
CA LEU A 646 -14.17 -42.45 -3.19
C LEU A 646 -14.78 -41.69 -4.39
N SER A 647 -13.93 -41.03 -5.17
CA SER A 647 -14.34 -40.39 -6.42
C SER A 647 -14.63 -41.44 -7.49
N ALA A 648 -15.44 -41.10 -8.50
CA ALA A 648 -15.68 -42.01 -9.63
C ALA A 648 -14.38 -42.28 -10.40
N GLU A 649 -13.53 -41.27 -10.46
CA GLU A 649 -12.22 -41.28 -11.07
C GLU A 649 -11.24 -42.18 -10.29
N ALA A 650 -11.30 -42.22 -8.95
CA ALA A 650 -10.55 -43.19 -8.15
C ALA A 650 -11.04 -44.62 -8.38
N ILE A 651 -12.36 -44.85 -8.36
CA ILE A 651 -12.95 -46.18 -8.53
C ILE A 651 -12.60 -46.78 -9.90
N ALA A 652 -12.45 -45.95 -10.95
CA ALA A 652 -11.95 -46.37 -12.26
C ALA A 652 -10.46 -46.80 -12.28
N GLY A 653 -9.72 -46.57 -11.20
CA GLY A 653 -8.35 -47.05 -11.00
C GLY A 653 -8.24 -48.36 -10.20
N LEU A 654 -9.36 -48.98 -9.84
CA LEU A 654 -9.36 -50.30 -9.22
C LEU A 654 -8.83 -51.36 -10.20
N THR A 655 -7.96 -52.24 -9.71
CA THR A 655 -7.53 -53.41 -10.49
C THR A 655 -8.65 -54.47 -10.54
N SER A 656 -8.60 -55.35 -11.53
CA SER A 656 -9.57 -56.46 -11.65
C SER A 656 -9.62 -57.35 -10.40
N THR A 657 -8.47 -57.60 -9.76
CA THR A 657 -8.40 -58.32 -8.47
C THR A 657 -9.12 -57.55 -7.36
N GLN A 658 -8.87 -56.25 -7.23
CA GLN A 658 -9.57 -55.43 -6.23
C GLN A 658 -11.08 -55.33 -6.47
N LEU A 659 -11.54 -55.39 -7.73
CA LEU A 659 -12.97 -55.48 -8.05
C LEU A 659 -13.56 -56.85 -7.66
N ASP A 660 -12.79 -57.93 -7.79
CA ASP A 660 -13.18 -59.27 -7.33
C ASP A 660 -13.28 -59.35 -5.80
N ASP A 661 -12.43 -58.61 -5.06
CA ASP A 661 -12.36 -58.58 -3.59
C ASP A 661 -13.41 -57.66 -2.92
N LEU A 662 -14.25 -56.95 -3.68
CA LEU A 662 -15.29 -56.08 -3.12
C LEU A 662 -16.41 -56.86 -2.42
N SER A 663 -16.63 -56.58 -1.13
CA SER A 663 -17.77 -57.13 -0.39
C SER A 663 -19.12 -56.49 -0.81
N PRO A 664 -20.25 -57.20 -0.65
CA PRO A 664 -21.58 -56.65 -0.97
C PRO A 664 -21.90 -55.33 -0.27
N SER A 665 -21.42 -55.15 0.97
CA SER A 665 -21.61 -53.91 1.73
C SER A 665 -20.74 -52.75 1.22
N GLN A 666 -19.62 -53.01 0.55
CA GLN A 666 -18.80 -51.98 -0.11
C GLN A 666 -19.40 -51.61 -1.47
N LEU A 667 -19.86 -52.61 -2.24
CA LEU A 667 -20.62 -52.45 -3.49
C LEU A 667 -21.87 -51.58 -3.32
N GLU A 668 -22.68 -51.84 -2.28
CA GLU A 668 -23.88 -51.05 -1.95
C GLU A 668 -23.56 -49.55 -1.77
N LYS A 669 -22.37 -49.23 -1.22
CA LYS A 669 -21.94 -47.85 -0.97
C LYS A 669 -21.23 -47.19 -2.15
N LEU A 670 -20.99 -47.88 -3.26
CA LEU A 670 -20.41 -47.25 -4.46
C LEU A 670 -21.37 -46.18 -5.01
N PRO A 671 -20.88 -44.94 -5.25
CA PRO A 671 -21.70 -43.88 -5.80
C PRO A 671 -22.11 -44.23 -7.23
N ALA A 672 -23.38 -43.97 -7.59
CA ALA A 672 -23.95 -44.33 -8.90
C ALA A 672 -23.14 -43.82 -10.11
N LYS A 673 -22.48 -42.66 -9.99
CA LYS A 673 -21.59 -42.10 -11.03
C LYS A 673 -20.34 -42.96 -11.27
N ALA A 674 -19.84 -43.66 -10.26
CA ALA A 674 -18.67 -44.54 -10.38
C ALA A 674 -19.01 -45.86 -11.08
N LEU A 675 -20.17 -46.46 -10.74
CA LEU A 675 -20.66 -47.65 -11.43
C LEU A 675 -20.92 -47.41 -12.92
N ALA A 676 -21.32 -46.18 -13.30
CA ALA A 676 -21.44 -45.75 -14.70
C ALA A 676 -20.10 -45.48 -15.40
N GLY A 677 -18.98 -45.48 -14.68
CA GLY A 677 -17.62 -45.24 -15.19
C GLY A 677 -16.75 -46.49 -15.31
N LEU A 678 -17.17 -47.62 -14.73
CA LEU A 678 -16.61 -48.95 -15.03
C LEU A 678 -16.83 -49.27 -16.51
N ASP A 679 -16.00 -50.11 -17.13
CA ASP A 679 -16.27 -50.59 -18.49
C ASP A 679 -17.16 -51.85 -18.51
N ALA A 680 -17.58 -52.30 -19.70
CA ALA A 680 -18.49 -53.44 -19.83
C ALA A 680 -17.85 -54.79 -19.42
N ALA A 681 -16.51 -54.89 -19.44
CA ALA A 681 -15.77 -56.06 -18.96
C ALA A 681 -15.61 -56.03 -17.43
N ASP A 682 -15.38 -54.86 -16.84
CA ASP A 682 -15.36 -54.62 -15.39
C ASP A 682 -16.73 -54.88 -14.75
N PHE A 683 -17.81 -54.36 -15.36
CA PHE A 683 -19.16 -54.61 -14.89
C PHE A 683 -19.55 -56.10 -15.03
N ALA A 684 -19.14 -56.74 -16.13
CA ALA A 684 -19.26 -58.19 -16.30
C ALA A 684 -18.31 -59.00 -15.40
N GLN A 685 -17.28 -58.40 -14.78
CA GLN A 685 -16.46 -59.03 -13.75
C GLN A 685 -17.21 -59.07 -12.42
N LEU A 686 -17.80 -57.95 -12.00
CA LEU A 686 -18.70 -57.90 -10.84
C LEU A 686 -19.85 -58.92 -10.97
N GLY A 687 -20.50 -58.98 -12.14
CA GLY A 687 -21.57 -59.94 -12.43
C GLY A 687 -21.13 -61.42 -12.49
N ARG A 688 -19.83 -61.71 -12.50
CA ARG A 688 -19.27 -63.08 -12.47
C ARG A 688 -18.95 -63.58 -11.05
N GLN A 689 -19.12 -62.77 -10.02
CA GLN A 689 -18.98 -63.21 -8.63
C GLN A 689 -19.99 -64.33 -8.30
N SER A 690 -19.65 -65.17 -7.31
CA SER A 690 -20.44 -66.36 -6.95
C SER A 690 -21.84 -66.09 -6.39
N ASP A 691 -22.18 -64.82 -6.13
CA ASP A 691 -23.48 -64.36 -5.65
C ASP A 691 -23.97 -63.15 -6.48
N ALA A 692 -24.06 -63.33 -7.80
CA ALA A 692 -24.66 -62.35 -8.70
C ALA A 692 -26.10 -61.96 -8.28
N THR A 693 -26.82 -62.85 -7.60
CA THR A 693 -28.15 -62.57 -7.04
C THR A 693 -28.09 -61.50 -5.95
N ALA A 694 -27.13 -61.56 -5.01
CA ALA A 694 -26.92 -60.49 -4.04
C ALA A 694 -26.44 -59.18 -4.70
N LEU A 695 -25.61 -59.24 -5.73
CA LEU A 695 -25.19 -58.06 -6.51
C LEU A 695 -26.41 -57.35 -7.11
N TYR A 696 -27.26 -58.06 -7.87
CA TYR A 696 -28.45 -57.47 -8.48
C TYR A 696 -29.50 -57.03 -7.45
N ALA A 697 -29.60 -57.71 -6.30
CA ALA A 697 -30.46 -57.28 -5.19
C ALA A 697 -29.94 -56.03 -4.45
N ALA A 698 -28.65 -55.73 -4.49
CA ALA A 698 -28.04 -54.56 -3.86
C ALA A 698 -28.11 -53.28 -4.74
N LEU A 699 -28.41 -53.40 -6.04
CA LEU A 699 -28.51 -52.25 -6.94
C LEU A 699 -29.80 -51.45 -6.70
N SER A 700 -29.65 -50.24 -6.17
CA SER A 700 -30.77 -49.28 -6.10
C SER A 700 -31.21 -48.81 -7.50
N ALA A 701 -32.47 -48.40 -7.65
CA ALA A 701 -32.98 -47.83 -8.90
C ALA A 701 -32.17 -46.61 -9.41
N THR A 702 -31.48 -45.89 -8.52
CA THR A 702 -30.58 -44.78 -8.91
C THR A 702 -29.23 -45.27 -9.45
N GLN A 703 -28.67 -46.37 -8.91
CA GLN A 703 -27.48 -47.01 -9.45
C GLN A 703 -27.80 -47.69 -10.79
N LEU A 704 -28.92 -48.41 -10.88
CA LEU A 704 -29.37 -49.07 -12.12
C LEU A 704 -29.56 -48.08 -13.28
N LYS A 705 -30.20 -46.93 -13.00
CA LYS A 705 -30.37 -45.83 -13.97
C LYS A 705 -29.05 -45.23 -14.46
N ALA A 706 -27.98 -45.32 -13.68
CA ALA A 706 -26.66 -44.83 -14.07
C ALA A 706 -25.87 -45.87 -14.89
N ILE A 707 -25.95 -47.16 -14.53
CA ILE A 707 -25.33 -48.28 -15.26
C ILE A 707 -25.91 -48.42 -16.68
N THR A 708 -27.24 -48.25 -16.81
CA THR A 708 -27.98 -48.40 -18.07
C THR A 708 -27.76 -47.27 -19.09
N ALA A 709 -26.78 -46.39 -18.89
CA ALA A 709 -26.42 -45.34 -19.84
C ALA A 709 -25.47 -45.81 -20.98
N GLY A 710 -24.99 -47.05 -20.95
CA GLY A 710 -24.14 -47.59 -22.03
C GLY A 710 -23.77 -49.07 -22.01
N GLN A 711 -24.29 -49.90 -21.08
CA GLN A 711 -23.76 -51.25 -20.81
C GLN A 711 -24.83 -52.36 -20.69
N ALA A 712 -25.99 -52.17 -21.31
CA ALA A 712 -27.14 -53.07 -21.21
C ALA A 712 -26.91 -54.58 -21.51
N PRO A 713 -26.00 -55.03 -22.42
CA PRO A 713 -25.95 -56.44 -22.84
C PRO A 713 -25.66 -57.49 -21.77
N GLY A 714 -25.17 -57.10 -20.58
CA GLY A 714 -24.89 -58.01 -19.47
C GLY A 714 -25.95 -58.08 -18.37
N LEU A 715 -27.03 -57.29 -18.47
CA LEU A 715 -28.03 -57.15 -17.40
C LEU A 715 -29.16 -58.19 -17.54
N ASP A 716 -29.24 -59.14 -16.61
CA ASP A 716 -30.39 -60.03 -16.51
C ASP A 716 -31.55 -59.34 -15.78
N VAL A 717 -32.46 -58.76 -16.56
CA VAL A 717 -33.64 -58.05 -16.05
C VAL A 717 -34.64 -58.95 -15.31
N SER A 718 -34.58 -60.28 -15.50
CA SER A 718 -35.47 -61.23 -14.80
C SER A 718 -35.12 -61.38 -13.31
N LEU A 719 -33.89 -61.05 -12.93
CA LEU A 719 -33.39 -61.10 -11.55
C LEU A 719 -33.60 -59.79 -10.78
N LEU A 720 -34.15 -58.75 -11.42
CA LEU A 720 -34.42 -57.46 -10.79
C LEU A 720 -35.73 -57.52 -9.97
N GLN A 721 -35.67 -56.99 -8.74
CA GLN A 721 -36.89 -56.79 -7.95
C GLN A 721 -37.80 -55.74 -8.61
N THR A 722 -39.12 -55.88 -8.46
CA THR A 722 -40.13 -55.00 -9.09
C THR A 722 -39.90 -53.50 -8.82
N GLY A 723 -39.37 -53.14 -7.63
CA GLY A 723 -39.00 -51.76 -7.31
C GLY A 723 -37.79 -51.23 -8.10
N ALA A 724 -36.84 -52.09 -8.48
CA ALA A 724 -35.67 -51.72 -9.27
C ALA A 724 -35.99 -51.50 -10.76
N LEU A 725 -37.03 -52.17 -11.29
CA LEU A 725 -37.52 -51.98 -12.67
C LEU A 725 -37.90 -50.52 -12.97
N THR A 726 -38.33 -49.75 -11.96
CA THR A 726 -38.61 -48.31 -12.08
C THR A 726 -37.38 -47.46 -12.45
N GLY A 727 -36.17 -48.01 -12.32
CA GLY A 727 -34.91 -47.42 -12.73
C GLY A 727 -34.51 -47.66 -14.19
N LEU A 728 -35.19 -48.56 -14.90
CA LEU A 728 -34.93 -48.83 -16.32
C LEU A 728 -35.27 -47.59 -17.17
N ASN A 729 -34.45 -47.35 -18.19
CA ASN A 729 -34.60 -46.24 -19.14
C ASN A 729 -35.00 -46.78 -20.53
N ALA A 730 -35.40 -45.88 -21.44
CA ALA A 730 -35.81 -46.24 -22.80
C ALA A 730 -34.75 -47.05 -23.56
N ALA A 731 -33.47 -46.67 -23.47
CA ALA A 731 -32.38 -47.38 -24.16
C ALA A 731 -32.16 -48.79 -23.62
N ALA A 732 -32.39 -49.03 -22.32
CA ALA A 732 -32.30 -50.35 -21.71
C ALA A 732 -33.48 -51.25 -22.11
N LEU A 733 -34.70 -50.70 -22.15
CA LEU A 733 -35.90 -51.45 -22.54
C LEU A 733 -35.87 -51.81 -24.03
N GLY A 734 -35.53 -50.85 -24.90
CA GLY A 734 -35.40 -51.08 -26.35
C GLY A 734 -34.16 -51.89 -26.77
N ALA A 735 -33.24 -52.16 -25.84
CA ALA A 735 -32.11 -53.07 -26.06
C ALA A 735 -32.41 -54.53 -25.63
N LEU A 736 -33.60 -54.79 -25.05
CA LEU A 736 -34.03 -56.15 -24.75
C LEU A 736 -34.32 -56.91 -26.04
N THR A 737 -34.00 -58.20 -26.06
CA THR A 737 -34.40 -59.08 -27.16
C THR A 737 -35.91 -59.32 -27.15
N THR A 738 -36.48 -59.66 -28.30
CA THR A 738 -37.92 -59.98 -28.43
C THR A 738 -38.38 -61.06 -27.45
N ALA A 739 -37.52 -62.04 -27.12
CA ALA A 739 -37.82 -63.04 -26.09
C ALA A 739 -37.95 -62.41 -24.69
N GLN A 740 -37.03 -61.53 -24.30
CA GLN A 740 -37.06 -60.83 -23.01
C GLN A 740 -38.22 -59.84 -22.88
N LEU A 741 -38.72 -59.27 -23.99
CA LEU A 741 -39.92 -58.43 -23.99
C LEU A 741 -41.22 -59.25 -23.86
N ILE A 742 -41.25 -60.45 -24.43
CA ILE A 742 -42.41 -61.38 -24.33
C ILE A 742 -42.46 -62.06 -22.95
N ASP A 743 -41.33 -62.30 -22.32
CA ASP A 743 -41.25 -62.91 -20.97
C ASP A 743 -41.70 -61.94 -19.83
N LEU A 744 -42.04 -60.68 -20.13
CA LEU A 744 -42.54 -59.72 -19.15
C LEU A 744 -44.03 -59.95 -18.83
N ASP A 745 -44.35 -60.20 -17.57
CA ASP A 745 -45.74 -60.36 -17.11
C ASP A 745 -46.51 -59.02 -16.99
N PRO A 746 -47.86 -59.03 -16.95
CA PRO A 746 -48.66 -57.79 -16.89
C PRO A 746 -48.35 -56.86 -15.70
N ASN A 747 -47.90 -57.39 -14.56
CA ASN A 747 -47.47 -56.57 -13.42
C ASN A 747 -46.09 -55.94 -13.67
N GLN A 748 -45.21 -56.64 -14.40
CA GLN A 748 -43.92 -56.08 -14.82
C GLN A 748 -44.11 -54.96 -15.84
N TRP A 749 -44.99 -55.13 -16.84
CA TRP A 749 -45.42 -54.06 -17.75
C TRP A 749 -46.04 -52.87 -17.00
N GLY A 750 -46.93 -53.11 -16.04
CA GLY A 750 -47.50 -52.06 -15.19
C GLY A 750 -46.48 -51.36 -14.26
N ALA A 751 -45.37 -52.01 -13.94
CA ALA A 751 -44.29 -51.46 -13.10
C ALA A 751 -43.25 -50.63 -13.88
N LEU A 752 -43.25 -50.68 -15.23
CA LEU A 752 -42.34 -49.89 -16.05
C LEU A 752 -42.65 -48.38 -15.94
N ALA A 753 -41.60 -47.58 -15.75
CA ALA A 753 -41.74 -46.13 -15.78
C ALA A 753 -42.27 -45.67 -17.15
N PRO A 754 -43.22 -44.72 -17.24
CA PRO A 754 -43.79 -44.26 -18.53
C PRO A 754 -42.75 -43.85 -19.57
N ALA A 755 -41.62 -43.26 -19.15
CA ALA A 755 -40.55 -42.85 -20.04
C ALA A 755 -39.70 -44.01 -20.59
N ALA A 756 -39.81 -45.24 -20.05
CA ALA A 756 -39.12 -46.41 -20.58
C ALA A 756 -39.80 -46.95 -21.85
N LEU A 757 -41.13 -46.81 -21.96
CA LEU A 757 -41.91 -47.24 -23.14
C LEU A 757 -41.55 -46.47 -24.42
N ALA A 758 -40.89 -45.32 -24.31
CA ALA A 758 -40.34 -44.59 -25.46
C ALA A 758 -39.14 -45.32 -26.13
N GLY A 759 -38.66 -46.43 -25.56
CA GLY A 759 -37.66 -47.30 -26.15
C GLY A 759 -38.21 -48.36 -27.11
N LEU A 760 -39.53 -48.54 -27.14
CA LEU A 760 -40.23 -49.49 -27.99
C LEU A 760 -40.79 -48.76 -29.22
N ASP A 761 -40.78 -49.38 -30.39
CA ASP A 761 -41.31 -48.77 -31.62
C ASP A 761 -42.72 -49.25 -32.00
N GLU A 762 -43.28 -48.72 -33.08
CA GLU A 762 -44.62 -49.11 -33.59
C GLU A 762 -44.70 -50.62 -33.89
N THR A 763 -43.59 -51.26 -34.27
CA THR A 763 -43.54 -52.71 -34.52
C THR A 763 -43.51 -53.53 -33.24
N ASP A 764 -42.87 -53.04 -32.17
CA ASP A 764 -42.96 -53.65 -30.83
C ASP A 764 -44.40 -53.61 -30.30
N PHE A 765 -45.10 -52.48 -30.44
CA PHE A 765 -46.52 -52.38 -30.08
C PHE A 765 -47.43 -53.22 -30.99
N ALA A 766 -47.15 -53.29 -32.30
CA ALA A 766 -47.86 -54.20 -33.20
C ALA A 766 -47.60 -55.69 -32.89
N LEU A 767 -46.46 -56.03 -32.29
CA LEU A 767 -46.15 -57.38 -31.78
C LEU A 767 -46.91 -57.67 -30.47
N ILE A 768 -47.01 -56.70 -29.55
CA ILE A 768 -47.85 -56.80 -28.34
C ILE A 768 -49.33 -56.98 -28.74
N ALA A 769 -49.81 -56.22 -29.72
CA ALA A 769 -51.19 -56.33 -30.24
C ALA A 769 -51.52 -57.68 -30.90
N GLN A 770 -50.52 -58.48 -31.25
CA GLN A 770 -50.70 -59.85 -31.79
C GLN A 770 -50.71 -60.93 -30.70
N GLN A 771 -50.47 -60.58 -29.42
CA GLN A 771 -50.54 -61.53 -28.31
C GLN A 771 -52.00 -61.87 -27.96
N SER A 772 -52.23 -63.11 -27.52
CA SER A 772 -53.59 -63.61 -27.19
C SER A 772 -54.27 -62.91 -26.01
N ASP A 773 -53.50 -62.15 -25.25
CA ASP A 773 -53.83 -61.41 -24.04
C ASP A 773 -53.49 -59.92 -24.17
N ALA A 774 -53.35 -59.40 -25.40
CA ALA A 774 -53.11 -57.98 -25.69
C ALA A 774 -54.08 -57.06 -24.93
N ASP A 775 -55.37 -57.41 -24.87
CA ASP A 775 -56.39 -56.68 -24.10
C ASP A 775 -56.03 -56.56 -22.60
N THR A 776 -55.43 -57.61 -22.02
CA THR A 776 -55.01 -57.64 -20.61
C THR A 776 -53.72 -56.87 -20.39
N ILE A 777 -52.80 -56.88 -21.36
CA ILE A 777 -51.55 -56.10 -21.33
C ILE A 777 -51.87 -54.61 -21.45
N TYR A 778 -52.73 -54.20 -22.40
CA TYR A 778 -53.15 -52.82 -22.56
C TYR A 778 -54.05 -52.34 -21.41
N ALA A 779 -54.88 -53.21 -20.82
CA ALA A 779 -55.61 -52.87 -19.59
C ALA A 779 -54.70 -52.75 -18.34
N ALA A 780 -53.49 -53.31 -18.38
CA ALA A 780 -52.47 -53.11 -17.33
C ALA A 780 -51.70 -51.78 -17.50
N PHE A 781 -51.84 -51.09 -18.63
CA PHE A 781 -51.20 -49.77 -18.82
C PHE A 781 -51.91 -48.72 -17.97
N THR A 782 -51.12 -48.04 -17.13
CA THR A 782 -51.58 -46.88 -16.38
C THR A 782 -51.88 -45.70 -17.31
N GLY A 783 -52.79 -44.80 -16.93
CA GLY A 783 -53.05 -43.56 -17.67
C GLY A 783 -51.81 -42.65 -17.84
N ALA A 784 -50.77 -42.82 -17.02
CA ALA A 784 -49.48 -42.16 -17.20
C ALA A 784 -48.63 -42.78 -18.33
N GLN A 785 -48.70 -44.10 -18.51
CA GLN A 785 -48.09 -44.84 -19.62
C GLN A 785 -48.81 -44.54 -20.94
N LEU A 786 -50.15 -44.59 -20.97
CA LEU A 786 -50.95 -44.22 -22.15
C LEU A 786 -50.66 -42.80 -22.64
N LYS A 787 -50.52 -41.84 -21.72
CA LYS A 787 -50.13 -40.46 -22.03
C LYS A 787 -48.70 -40.33 -22.57
N ALA A 788 -47.81 -41.28 -22.28
CA ALA A 788 -46.42 -41.26 -22.74
C ALA A 788 -46.23 -41.85 -24.14
N LEU A 789 -47.24 -42.55 -24.69
CA LEU A 789 -47.17 -43.13 -26.04
C LEU A 789 -47.11 -42.03 -27.11
N SER A 790 -46.27 -42.21 -28.12
CA SER A 790 -46.19 -41.31 -29.27
C SER A 790 -47.44 -41.44 -30.17
N PRO A 791 -47.72 -40.46 -31.06
CA PRO A 791 -48.79 -40.59 -32.05
C PRO A 791 -48.63 -41.81 -32.95
N GLU A 792 -47.38 -42.17 -33.29
CA GLU A 792 -47.03 -43.35 -34.10
C GLU A 792 -47.24 -44.66 -33.32
N GLN A 793 -46.86 -44.70 -32.04
CA GLN A 793 -47.15 -45.85 -31.16
C GLN A 793 -48.66 -46.06 -30.99
N ILE A 794 -49.47 -44.98 -30.93
CA ILE A 794 -50.93 -45.07 -30.90
C ILE A 794 -51.52 -45.46 -32.27
N GLN A 795 -50.89 -45.06 -33.38
CA GLN A 795 -51.28 -45.52 -34.72
C GLN A 795 -51.10 -47.04 -34.88
N GLY A 796 -50.09 -47.63 -34.24
CA GLY A 796 -49.92 -49.09 -34.15
C GLY A 796 -51.05 -49.83 -33.41
N ILE A 797 -51.86 -49.13 -32.61
CA ILE A 797 -53.04 -49.67 -31.92
C ILE A 797 -54.26 -49.52 -32.85
N GLY A 798 -54.27 -50.33 -33.91
CA GLY A 798 -55.11 -50.15 -35.11
C GLY A 798 -56.59 -50.57 -35.00
N ASP A 799 -57.21 -50.55 -33.81
CA ASP A 799 -58.59 -51.01 -33.61
C ASP A 799 -59.51 -49.90 -33.05
N GLY A 800 -60.75 -49.85 -33.53
CA GLY A 800 -61.80 -48.98 -32.97
C GLY A 800 -62.26 -49.45 -31.59
N ASP A 801 -62.31 -50.77 -31.37
CA ASP A 801 -62.76 -51.38 -30.13
C ASP A 801 -61.87 -50.98 -28.94
N PHE A 802 -60.58 -50.70 -29.17
CA PHE A 802 -59.64 -50.16 -28.18
C PHE A 802 -60.09 -48.79 -27.65
N PHE A 803 -60.55 -47.89 -28.52
CA PHE A 803 -61.01 -46.55 -28.13
C PHE A 803 -62.41 -46.58 -27.52
N ASP A 804 -63.27 -47.52 -27.93
CA ASP A 804 -64.59 -47.73 -27.32
C ASP A 804 -64.49 -48.37 -25.92
N ALA A 805 -63.46 -49.18 -25.66
CA ALA A 805 -63.14 -49.76 -24.36
C ALA A 805 -62.56 -48.76 -23.34
N MET A 806 -62.03 -47.60 -23.78
CA MET A 806 -61.51 -46.58 -22.88
C MET A 806 -62.59 -45.93 -22.00
N THR A 807 -62.25 -45.69 -20.74
CA THR A 807 -63.06 -44.81 -19.88
C THR A 807 -63.00 -43.37 -20.38
N SER A 808 -64.01 -42.56 -20.03
CA SER A 808 -64.02 -41.12 -20.34
C SER A 808 -62.77 -40.40 -19.80
N SER A 809 -62.21 -40.85 -18.67
CA SER A 809 -60.96 -40.32 -18.13
C SER A 809 -59.74 -40.63 -18.99
N GLU A 810 -59.62 -41.84 -19.52
CA GLU A 810 -58.48 -42.25 -20.35
C GLU A 810 -58.52 -41.58 -21.72
N LEU A 811 -59.68 -41.58 -22.38
CA LEU A 811 -59.88 -40.89 -23.65
C LEU A 811 -59.61 -39.37 -23.56
N GLN A 812 -59.87 -38.78 -22.38
CA GLN A 812 -59.56 -37.37 -22.09
C GLN A 812 -58.09 -37.10 -21.73
N THR A 813 -57.26 -38.14 -21.54
CA THR A 813 -55.79 -37.97 -21.40
C THR A 813 -55.05 -37.92 -22.73
N LEU A 814 -55.69 -38.33 -23.83
CA LEU A 814 -55.13 -38.26 -25.18
C LEU A 814 -54.95 -36.80 -25.64
N SER A 815 -53.76 -36.48 -26.12
CA SER A 815 -53.39 -35.18 -26.66
C SER A 815 -53.96 -34.95 -28.07
N ALA A 816 -54.02 -33.68 -28.49
CA ALA A 816 -54.45 -33.30 -29.83
C ALA A 816 -53.67 -34.02 -30.95
N SER A 817 -52.36 -34.22 -30.79
CA SER A 817 -51.51 -34.93 -31.75
C SER A 817 -51.88 -36.42 -31.87
N GLN A 818 -52.15 -37.07 -30.73
CA GLN A 818 -52.55 -38.47 -30.68
C GLN A 818 -53.95 -38.68 -31.27
N LEU A 819 -54.91 -37.80 -30.94
CA LEU A 819 -56.26 -37.81 -31.53
C LEU A 819 -56.23 -37.59 -33.05
N LYS A 820 -55.32 -36.75 -33.55
CA LYS A 820 -55.13 -36.50 -34.98
C LYS A 820 -54.48 -37.68 -35.72
N ALA A 821 -53.71 -38.53 -35.03
CA ALA A 821 -53.14 -39.75 -35.58
C ALA A 821 -54.13 -40.93 -35.68
N ILE A 822 -55.30 -40.83 -35.03
CA ILE A 822 -56.39 -41.79 -35.24
C ILE A 822 -56.82 -41.75 -36.71
N SER A 823 -56.76 -42.90 -37.37
CA SER A 823 -57.07 -43.00 -38.81
C SER A 823 -58.52 -42.62 -39.09
N THR A 824 -58.78 -42.05 -40.28
CA THR A 824 -60.16 -41.76 -40.73
C THR A 824 -61.02 -43.02 -40.85
N ALA A 825 -60.42 -44.20 -41.05
CA ALA A 825 -61.12 -45.47 -41.04
C ALA A 825 -61.66 -45.80 -39.63
N ALA A 826 -60.80 -45.74 -38.61
CA ALA A 826 -61.20 -45.97 -37.22
C ALA A 826 -62.23 -44.92 -36.72
N LEU A 827 -62.08 -43.66 -37.13
CA LEU A 827 -63.00 -42.55 -36.80
C LEU A 827 -64.39 -42.65 -37.43
N VAL A 828 -64.58 -43.45 -38.50
CA VAL A 828 -65.90 -43.68 -39.10
C VAL A 828 -66.61 -44.87 -38.45
N THR A 829 -65.89 -45.75 -37.75
CA THR A 829 -66.44 -46.92 -37.06
C THR A 829 -66.82 -46.68 -35.59
N ILE A 830 -66.34 -45.61 -34.95
CA ILE A 830 -66.70 -45.30 -33.55
C ILE A 830 -68.20 -45.05 -33.36
N GLU A 831 -68.72 -45.39 -32.18
CA GLU A 831 -70.08 -45.01 -31.82
C GLU A 831 -70.25 -43.49 -31.65
N ALA A 832 -71.44 -42.97 -31.98
CA ALA A 832 -71.83 -41.61 -31.64
C ALA A 832 -71.80 -41.34 -30.13
N SER A 833 -71.96 -42.38 -29.31
CA SER A 833 -71.80 -42.34 -27.85
C SER A 833 -70.36 -42.00 -27.45
N THR A 834 -69.36 -42.49 -28.19
CA THR A 834 -67.93 -42.28 -27.95
C THR A 834 -67.44 -40.93 -28.46
N LEU A 835 -67.93 -40.46 -29.61
CA LEU A 835 -67.67 -39.09 -30.05
C LEU A 835 -68.16 -38.05 -29.02
N ALA A 836 -69.28 -38.33 -28.33
CA ALA A 836 -69.80 -37.50 -27.25
C ALA A 836 -69.02 -37.58 -25.92
N LYS A 837 -68.09 -38.55 -25.74
CA LYS A 837 -67.18 -38.63 -24.57
C LYS A 837 -66.03 -37.62 -24.65
N LEU A 838 -65.74 -37.07 -25.83
CA LEU A 838 -64.70 -36.06 -26.05
C LEU A 838 -65.00 -34.76 -25.30
N ALA A 839 -63.99 -34.19 -24.65
CA ALA A 839 -64.12 -32.89 -24.00
C ALA A 839 -64.19 -31.75 -25.03
N ASN A 840 -64.82 -30.63 -24.66
CA ASN A 840 -64.91 -29.41 -25.49
C ASN A 840 -63.56 -28.89 -26.01
N LYS A 841 -62.43 -29.24 -25.37
CA LYS A 841 -61.07 -28.87 -25.80
C LYS A 841 -60.43 -29.85 -26.80
N GLN A 842 -61.02 -31.03 -26.99
CA GLN A 842 -60.51 -32.08 -27.88
C GLN A 842 -61.20 -32.05 -29.26
N LEU A 843 -62.47 -31.60 -29.35
CA LEU A 843 -63.19 -31.47 -30.62
C LEU A 843 -62.43 -30.64 -31.69
N PRO A 844 -61.85 -29.46 -31.35
CA PRO A 844 -61.08 -28.66 -32.32
C PRO A 844 -59.75 -29.28 -32.77
N ALA A 845 -59.33 -30.42 -32.21
CA ALA A 845 -58.11 -31.12 -32.64
C ALA A 845 -58.34 -32.01 -33.88
N LEU A 846 -59.61 -32.27 -34.24
CA LEU A 846 -59.96 -32.99 -35.47
C LEU A 846 -59.64 -32.12 -36.69
N SER A 847 -59.05 -32.72 -37.72
CA SER A 847 -58.71 -32.03 -38.96
C SER A 847 -59.96 -31.69 -39.80
N ALA A 848 -59.82 -30.71 -40.69
CA ALA A 848 -60.88 -30.34 -41.64
C ALA A 848 -61.40 -31.53 -42.47
N ASP A 849 -60.55 -32.52 -42.80
CA ASP A 849 -60.98 -33.70 -43.55
C ASP A 849 -61.73 -34.72 -42.68
N GLN A 850 -61.34 -34.88 -41.40
CA GLN A 850 -62.12 -35.64 -40.42
C GLN A 850 -63.50 -34.98 -40.19
N LEU A 851 -63.55 -33.64 -40.10
CA LEU A 851 -64.82 -32.88 -39.97
C LEU A 851 -65.67 -32.92 -41.25
N ARG A 852 -65.07 -32.83 -42.45
CA ARG A 852 -65.79 -33.01 -43.74
C ARG A 852 -66.39 -34.40 -43.89
N SER A 853 -65.64 -35.43 -43.50
CA SER A 853 -66.14 -36.81 -43.51
C SER A 853 -67.35 -37.01 -42.57
N LEU A 854 -67.46 -36.18 -41.53
CA LEU A 854 -68.63 -36.12 -40.65
C LEU A 854 -69.77 -35.27 -41.24
N MET A 855 -69.50 -34.12 -41.89
CA MET A 855 -70.52 -33.22 -42.46
C MET A 855 -71.20 -33.76 -43.73
N ALA A 856 -70.49 -34.50 -44.59
CA ALA A 856 -71.04 -34.99 -45.86
C ALA A 856 -72.08 -36.11 -45.71
N ASN A 857 -72.31 -36.58 -44.48
CA ASN A 857 -73.26 -37.64 -44.16
C ASN A 857 -74.65 -37.04 -43.82
N PRO A 858 -75.75 -37.37 -44.53
CA PRO A 858 -77.08 -36.87 -44.21
C PRO A 858 -77.63 -37.33 -42.84
N ASN A 859 -77.02 -38.35 -42.23
CA ASN A 859 -77.26 -38.79 -40.85
C ASN A 859 -76.09 -38.41 -39.91
N SER A 860 -75.46 -37.26 -40.13
CA SER A 860 -74.22 -36.85 -39.47
C SER A 860 -74.23 -36.98 -37.94
N PRO A 861 -73.21 -37.60 -37.31
CA PRO A 861 -73.00 -37.58 -35.86
C PRO A 861 -72.89 -36.17 -35.26
N LEU A 862 -72.62 -35.14 -36.08
CA LEU A 862 -72.58 -33.74 -35.64
C LEU A 862 -73.94 -33.30 -35.05
N MET A 863 -75.07 -33.87 -35.52
CA MET A 863 -76.41 -33.59 -34.99
C MET A 863 -76.60 -33.99 -33.51
N ALA A 864 -75.68 -34.77 -32.93
CA ALA A 864 -75.67 -35.13 -31.52
C ALA A 864 -74.90 -34.12 -30.63
N LEU A 865 -74.26 -33.10 -31.21
CA LEU A 865 -73.53 -32.07 -30.47
C LEU A 865 -74.48 -31.10 -29.77
N SER A 866 -74.11 -30.66 -28.58
CA SER A 866 -74.79 -29.57 -27.88
C SER A 866 -74.52 -28.21 -28.53
N SER A 867 -75.40 -27.22 -28.29
CA SER A 867 -75.22 -25.85 -28.79
C SER A 867 -73.88 -25.22 -28.38
N THR A 868 -73.35 -25.58 -27.21
CA THR A 868 -72.03 -25.12 -26.74
C THR A 868 -70.87 -25.83 -27.44
N GLN A 869 -71.05 -27.07 -27.93
CA GLN A 869 -70.05 -27.76 -28.75
C GLN A 869 -70.06 -27.25 -30.20
N TYR A 870 -71.23 -26.90 -30.74
CA TYR A 870 -71.35 -26.21 -32.04
C TYR A 870 -70.68 -24.83 -32.02
N ALA A 871 -70.82 -24.05 -30.93
CA ALA A 871 -70.22 -22.74 -30.77
C ALA A 871 -68.67 -22.73 -30.71
N LEU A 872 -68.03 -23.90 -30.73
CA LEU A 872 -66.57 -24.06 -30.76
C LEU A 872 -66.03 -24.37 -32.17
N LEU A 873 -66.90 -24.40 -33.18
CA LEU A 873 -66.53 -24.45 -34.59
C LEU A 873 -66.43 -23.01 -35.12
N THR A 874 -65.25 -22.61 -35.59
CA THR A 874 -64.96 -21.24 -36.02
C THR A 874 -65.43 -20.93 -37.44
N THR A 875 -65.83 -19.68 -37.71
CA THR A 875 -66.25 -19.24 -39.06
C THR A 875 -65.13 -19.34 -40.09
N THR A 876 -63.87 -19.34 -39.66
CA THR A 876 -62.67 -19.51 -40.49
C THR A 876 -62.54 -20.91 -41.11
N ASP A 877 -63.35 -21.88 -40.67
CA ASP A 877 -63.38 -23.27 -41.18
C ASP A 877 -64.54 -23.53 -42.17
N ILE A 878 -65.34 -22.50 -42.50
CA ILE A 878 -66.44 -22.55 -43.47
C ILE A 878 -66.01 -21.81 -44.76
N PRO A 879 -66.09 -22.42 -45.97
CA PRO A 879 -65.55 -21.80 -47.20
C PRO A 879 -66.24 -20.50 -47.68
N THR A 880 -65.42 -19.60 -48.21
CA THR A 880 -65.69 -18.22 -48.65
C THR A 880 -66.47 -18.10 -49.98
N LEU A 881 -67.80 -17.90 -49.96
CA LEU A 881 -68.59 -17.65 -51.20
C LEU A 881 -69.89 -16.82 -51.05
N LEU A 882 -70.10 -16.07 -49.95
CA LEU A 882 -71.25 -15.15 -49.78
C LEU A 882 -70.77 -13.86 -49.07
N GLN A 883 -71.15 -12.69 -49.59
CA GLN A 883 -70.68 -11.37 -49.14
C GLN A 883 -71.76 -10.61 -48.35
N SER A 884 -71.38 -9.62 -47.54
CA SER A 884 -72.31 -8.84 -46.72
C SER A 884 -72.08 -7.31 -46.74
N PRO A 885 -73.16 -6.50 -46.90
CA PRO A 885 -73.14 -5.05 -46.72
C PRO A 885 -73.75 -4.62 -45.36
N LEU A 886 -73.50 -3.36 -44.99
CA LEU A 886 -74.13 -2.72 -43.84
C LEU A 886 -75.49 -2.10 -44.18
N VAL A 887 -76.48 -2.42 -43.35
CA VAL A 887 -77.86 -1.91 -43.41
C VAL A 887 -78.16 -1.05 -42.17
N LEU A 888 -78.66 0.17 -42.38
CA LEU A 888 -79.08 1.09 -41.31
C LEU A 888 -80.60 1.11 -41.16
N ASP A 889 -81.05 1.01 -39.92
CA ASP A 889 -82.45 1.14 -39.50
C ASP A 889 -82.91 2.60 -39.54
N LEU A 890 -83.82 2.97 -40.45
CA LEU A 890 -84.29 4.36 -40.57
C LEU A 890 -85.66 4.60 -39.90
N ASP A 891 -86.55 3.60 -39.84
CA ASP A 891 -87.89 3.77 -39.25
C ASP A 891 -87.99 3.41 -37.75
N GLY A 892 -87.03 2.64 -37.22
CA GLY A 892 -86.87 2.28 -35.82
C GLY A 892 -87.35 0.87 -35.46
N ASP A 893 -87.62 -0.02 -36.42
CA ASP A 893 -88.06 -1.40 -36.17
C ASP A 893 -86.91 -2.44 -36.08
N GLY A 894 -85.68 -1.99 -36.37
CA GLY A 894 -84.42 -2.73 -36.26
C GLY A 894 -84.03 -3.47 -37.54
N ALA A 895 -83.04 -2.94 -38.27
CA ALA A 895 -82.48 -3.39 -39.56
C ALA A 895 -82.98 -4.74 -40.07
N ARG A 896 -83.81 -4.70 -41.12
CA ARG A 896 -84.55 -5.83 -41.69
C ARG A 896 -84.10 -6.22 -43.08
N SER A 897 -84.30 -7.51 -43.35
CA SER A 897 -84.11 -8.08 -44.68
C SER A 897 -85.38 -8.71 -45.23
N VAL A 898 -85.46 -8.76 -46.56
CA VAL A 898 -86.41 -9.59 -47.30
C VAL A 898 -85.69 -10.80 -47.89
N SER A 899 -86.41 -11.91 -48.01
CA SER A 899 -85.88 -13.13 -48.64
C SER A 899 -85.79 -12.99 -50.16
N LEU A 900 -85.06 -13.91 -50.81
CA LEU A 900 -85.02 -14.10 -52.27
C LEU A 900 -86.39 -14.04 -52.99
N ALA A 901 -87.48 -14.37 -52.30
CA ALA A 901 -88.83 -14.32 -52.86
C ALA A 901 -89.37 -12.90 -53.13
N ALA A 902 -88.68 -11.84 -52.66
CA ALA A 902 -89.03 -10.45 -52.98
C ALA A 902 -88.74 -10.09 -54.45
N GLY A 903 -87.86 -10.83 -55.14
CA GLY A 903 -87.61 -10.67 -56.57
C GLY A 903 -86.62 -9.57 -56.96
N VAL A 904 -86.01 -8.89 -55.99
CA VAL A 904 -84.97 -7.88 -56.23
C VAL A 904 -83.75 -8.51 -56.91
N ARG A 905 -83.15 -7.80 -57.86
CA ARG A 905 -81.95 -8.25 -58.58
C ARG A 905 -80.88 -7.17 -58.59
N PHE A 906 -79.68 -7.53 -58.16
CA PHE A 906 -78.52 -6.66 -58.11
C PHE A 906 -77.26 -7.46 -58.41
N ASP A 907 -76.19 -6.82 -58.91
CA ASP A 907 -74.91 -7.47 -59.19
C ASP A 907 -74.12 -7.67 -57.88
N MET A 908 -74.46 -8.75 -57.16
CA MET A 908 -73.88 -9.05 -55.86
C MET A 908 -72.49 -9.70 -56.00
N THR A 909 -72.11 -10.20 -57.19
CA THR A 909 -70.77 -10.73 -57.44
C THR A 909 -69.78 -9.67 -57.95
N GLY A 910 -70.27 -8.60 -58.58
CA GLY A 910 -69.49 -7.53 -59.20
C GLY A 910 -68.94 -7.91 -60.56
N ASP A 911 -69.64 -8.74 -61.33
CA ASP A 911 -69.21 -9.24 -62.66
C ASP A 911 -69.94 -8.60 -63.86
N GLY A 912 -70.88 -7.68 -63.59
CA GLY A 912 -71.62 -6.89 -64.56
C GLY A 912 -73.02 -7.42 -64.89
N GLN A 913 -73.53 -8.41 -64.14
CA GLN A 913 -74.83 -9.05 -64.33
C GLN A 913 -75.59 -9.14 -62.99
N THR A 914 -76.92 -9.02 -62.98
CA THR A 914 -77.69 -8.96 -61.73
C THR A 914 -78.29 -10.32 -61.31
N GLU A 915 -77.97 -10.80 -60.10
CA GLU A 915 -78.52 -12.04 -59.53
C GLU A 915 -79.75 -11.79 -58.65
N ALA A 916 -80.63 -12.78 -58.56
CA ALA A 916 -81.69 -12.80 -57.55
C ALA A 916 -81.06 -12.92 -56.15
N THR A 917 -81.34 -11.94 -55.30
CA THR A 917 -80.66 -11.74 -54.01
C THR A 917 -81.67 -11.41 -52.92
N GLY A 918 -81.48 -11.92 -51.70
CA GLY A 918 -82.15 -11.37 -50.52
C GLY A 918 -81.73 -9.90 -50.34
N TRP A 919 -82.64 -9.04 -49.90
CA TRP A 919 -82.43 -7.58 -49.99
C TRP A 919 -82.74 -6.85 -48.68
N VAL A 920 -82.41 -5.57 -48.63
CA VAL A 920 -82.81 -4.66 -47.55
C VAL A 920 -84.33 -4.39 -47.60
N SER A 921 -84.94 -4.03 -46.47
CA SER A 921 -86.33 -3.57 -46.43
C SER A 921 -86.45 -2.12 -46.93
N ALA A 922 -87.60 -1.71 -47.49
CA ALA A 922 -87.77 -0.31 -47.97
C ALA A 922 -87.87 0.73 -46.85
N GLY A 923 -88.09 0.30 -45.60
CA GLY A 923 -88.03 1.19 -44.43
C GLY A 923 -86.59 1.53 -44.02
N ASP A 924 -85.63 0.72 -44.46
CA ASP A 924 -84.20 0.80 -44.13
C ASP A 924 -83.39 1.29 -45.33
N ALA A 925 -82.09 1.52 -45.12
CA ALA A 925 -81.16 1.89 -46.19
C ALA A 925 -79.85 1.11 -46.16
N LEU A 926 -79.29 0.88 -47.34
CA LEU A 926 -77.93 0.38 -47.49
C LEU A 926 -76.95 1.55 -47.29
N LEU A 927 -75.87 1.30 -46.55
CA LEU A 927 -74.72 2.21 -46.54
C LEU A 927 -73.93 1.98 -47.84
N VAL A 928 -73.69 3.05 -48.59
CA VAL A 928 -73.07 2.97 -49.93
C VAL A 928 -72.00 4.04 -50.09
N ARG A 929 -71.11 3.80 -51.06
CA ARG A 929 -70.12 4.75 -51.51
C ARG A 929 -69.94 4.60 -53.01
N ASP A 930 -70.29 5.65 -53.74
CA ASP A 930 -69.92 5.81 -55.15
C ASP A 930 -68.38 5.89 -55.24
N VAL A 931 -67.77 4.83 -55.77
CA VAL A 931 -66.30 4.68 -55.77
C VAL A 931 -65.68 5.27 -57.04
N ASP A 932 -66.34 5.14 -58.19
CA ASP A 932 -65.82 5.63 -59.48
C ASP A 932 -66.27 7.06 -59.83
N ARG A 933 -67.26 7.58 -59.10
CA ARG A 933 -67.81 8.95 -59.11
C ARG A 933 -68.70 9.26 -60.31
N ASP A 934 -69.44 8.28 -60.80
CA ASP A 934 -70.41 8.49 -61.88
C ASP A 934 -71.80 8.99 -61.41
N GLY A 935 -72.11 8.84 -60.12
CA GLY A 935 -73.35 9.30 -59.49
C GLY A 935 -74.46 8.26 -59.35
N ALA A 936 -74.21 6.98 -59.63
CA ALA A 936 -75.13 5.87 -59.41
C ALA A 936 -74.45 4.70 -58.67
N ILE A 937 -75.22 3.89 -57.95
CA ILE A 937 -74.72 2.65 -57.32
C ILE A 937 -75.17 1.46 -58.17
N THR A 938 -74.22 0.72 -58.74
CA THR A 938 -74.51 -0.25 -59.80
C THR A 938 -74.07 -1.68 -59.50
N HIS A 939 -73.14 -1.90 -58.58
CA HIS A 939 -72.65 -3.24 -58.24
C HIS A 939 -72.15 -3.36 -56.78
N SER A 940 -71.96 -4.60 -56.32
CA SER A 940 -71.54 -4.93 -54.93
C SER A 940 -70.29 -4.22 -54.41
N GLY A 941 -69.39 -3.77 -55.28
CA GLY A 941 -68.16 -3.06 -54.90
C GLY A 941 -68.40 -1.67 -54.33
N GLU A 942 -69.61 -1.14 -54.49
CA GLU A 942 -70.05 0.18 -54.04
C GLU A 942 -70.98 0.12 -52.83
N LEU A 943 -71.46 -1.08 -52.48
CA LEU A 943 -72.11 -1.35 -51.20
C LEU A 943 -71.06 -1.38 -50.10
N PHE A 944 -71.26 -0.62 -49.04
CA PHE A 944 -70.27 -0.48 -47.97
C PHE A 944 -70.34 -1.68 -47.01
N GLY A 945 -69.26 -2.46 -46.94
CA GLY A 945 -69.21 -3.73 -46.22
C GLY A 945 -67.89 -4.47 -46.40
N GLU A 946 -67.93 -5.81 -46.38
CA GLU A 946 -66.77 -6.70 -46.56
C GLU A 946 -65.92 -6.36 -47.81
N ARG A 947 -66.56 -5.92 -48.90
CA ARG A 947 -65.88 -5.55 -50.16
C ARG A 947 -65.01 -4.29 -50.08
N THR A 948 -65.05 -3.54 -48.98
CA THR A 948 -64.26 -2.32 -48.81
C THR A 948 -62.77 -2.67 -48.81
N VAL A 949 -62.01 -2.10 -49.73
CA VAL A 949 -60.55 -2.24 -49.75
C VAL A 949 -59.94 -1.39 -48.64
N LEU A 950 -59.32 -2.04 -47.67
CA LEU A 950 -58.60 -1.42 -46.56
C LEU A 950 -57.29 -0.77 -47.04
N ALA A 951 -56.70 0.08 -46.21
CA ALA A 951 -55.47 0.82 -46.54
C ALA A 951 -54.23 -0.06 -46.83
N ASP A 952 -54.24 -1.34 -46.44
CA ASP A 952 -53.21 -2.34 -46.72
C ASP A 952 -53.44 -3.10 -48.05
N GLY A 953 -54.54 -2.81 -48.76
CA GLY A 953 -54.93 -3.44 -50.02
C GLY A 953 -55.70 -4.75 -49.87
N ARG A 954 -56.03 -5.17 -48.64
CA ARG A 954 -56.94 -6.31 -48.39
C ARG A 954 -58.40 -5.87 -48.52
N TRP A 955 -59.31 -6.81 -48.75
CA TRP A 955 -60.72 -6.61 -48.41
C TRP A 955 -60.89 -6.67 -46.89
N ALA A 956 -61.88 -5.95 -46.38
CA ALA A 956 -62.28 -6.02 -44.98
C ALA A 956 -62.82 -7.42 -44.66
N GLN A 957 -62.66 -7.87 -43.42
CA GLN A 957 -63.19 -9.15 -42.95
C GLN A 957 -64.71 -9.06 -42.68
N ASP A 958 -65.20 -7.87 -42.35
CA ASP A 958 -66.61 -7.53 -42.18
C ASP A 958 -66.82 -6.01 -42.38
N GLY A 959 -68.08 -5.57 -42.42
CA GLY A 959 -68.43 -4.17 -42.64
C GLY A 959 -68.08 -3.23 -41.48
N PHE A 960 -67.91 -3.75 -40.27
CA PHE A 960 -67.50 -2.94 -39.11
C PHE A 960 -65.99 -2.72 -39.08
N GLU A 961 -65.16 -3.69 -39.51
CA GLU A 961 -63.73 -3.45 -39.81
C GLU A 961 -63.60 -2.40 -40.93
N ALA A 962 -64.44 -2.47 -41.97
CA ALA A 962 -64.49 -1.45 -43.02
C ALA A 962 -64.80 -0.05 -42.47
N LEU A 963 -65.81 0.10 -41.59
CA LEU A 963 -66.11 1.37 -40.91
C LEU A 963 -64.96 1.84 -40.02
N ALA A 964 -64.37 0.95 -39.21
CA ALA A 964 -63.24 1.26 -38.34
C ALA A 964 -62.02 1.78 -39.11
N SER A 965 -61.86 1.39 -40.38
CA SER A 965 -60.79 1.90 -41.24
C SER A 965 -61.01 3.35 -41.74
N LEU A 966 -62.25 3.86 -41.66
CA LEU A 966 -62.62 5.22 -42.06
C LEU A 966 -62.59 6.23 -40.90
N ASP A 967 -62.62 5.76 -39.65
CA ASP A 967 -62.43 6.57 -38.45
C ASP A 967 -60.95 7.02 -38.39
N SER A 968 -60.72 8.21 -38.93
CA SER A 968 -59.39 8.79 -39.12
C SER A 968 -58.79 9.37 -37.86
N ASN A 969 -59.64 9.60 -36.84
CA ASN A 969 -59.28 10.19 -35.57
C ASN A 969 -59.23 9.16 -34.41
N ALA A 970 -59.75 7.95 -34.65
CA ALA A 970 -59.84 6.80 -33.76
C ALA A 970 -60.69 7.03 -32.50
N ASP A 971 -61.77 7.82 -32.58
CA ASP A 971 -62.72 8.01 -31.47
C ASP A 971 -63.82 6.92 -31.35
N GLY A 972 -63.82 5.95 -32.26
CA GLY A 972 -64.76 4.83 -32.31
C GLY A 972 -66.02 5.14 -33.13
N GLN A 973 -66.05 6.28 -33.82
CA GLN A 973 -67.15 6.71 -34.67
C GLN A 973 -66.61 7.30 -35.98
N VAL A 974 -67.32 7.06 -37.07
CA VAL A 974 -67.13 7.81 -38.32
C VAL A 974 -68.11 8.96 -38.28
N ASP A 975 -67.62 10.19 -38.12
CA ASP A 975 -68.45 11.40 -38.03
C ASP A 975 -67.91 12.55 -38.89
N ALA A 976 -68.55 13.73 -38.84
CA ALA A 976 -68.15 14.88 -39.67
C ALA A 976 -66.72 15.42 -39.40
N LYS A 977 -65.97 14.88 -38.42
CA LYS A 977 -64.53 15.12 -38.24
C LYS A 977 -63.68 14.28 -39.20
N ASP A 978 -64.21 13.18 -39.72
CA ASP A 978 -63.52 12.27 -40.63
C ASP A 978 -63.78 12.62 -42.09
N ALA A 979 -62.71 12.82 -42.86
CA ALA A 979 -62.80 13.22 -44.26
C ALA A 979 -63.46 12.17 -45.19
N ALA A 980 -63.71 10.95 -44.67
CA ALA A 980 -64.46 9.91 -45.35
C ALA A 980 -65.98 9.98 -45.12
N PHE A 981 -66.45 10.66 -44.06
CA PHE A 981 -67.89 10.75 -43.74
C PHE A 981 -68.69 11.50 -44.81
N GLU A 982 -68.10 12.52 -45.44
CA GLU A 982 -68.72 13.23 -46.58
C GLU A 982 -68.76 12.40 -47.88
N GLN A 983 -68.09 11.24 -47.93
CA GLN A 983 -68.07 10.34 -49.09
C GLN A 983 -69.04 9.16 -48.95
N LEU A 984 -69.66 8.99 -47.77
CA LEU A 984 -70.67 7.97 -47.52
C LEU A 984 -72.06 8.53 -47.80
N MET A 985 -72.89 7.70 -48.44
CA MET A 985 -74.29 8.00 -48.73
C MET A 985 -75.16 6.86 -48.24
N LEU A 986 -76.45 7.13 -48.09
CA LEU A 986 -77.47 6.10 -47.96
C LEU A 986 -78.18 5.93 -49.30
N TRP A 987 -78.40 4.68 -49.67
CA TRP A 987 -79.35 4.33 -50.71
C TRP A 987 -80.57 3.72 -50.05
N GLN A 988 -81.69 4.45 -50.10
CA GLN A 988 -82.99 3.95 -49.68
C GLN A 988 -83.82 3.59 -50.91
N ASP A 989 -83.60 2.38 -51.42
CA ASP A 989 -84.40 1.75 -52.48
C ASP A 989 -85.85 1.56 -51.99
N SER A 990 -86.65 2.60 -52.18
CA SER A 990 -88.01 2.70 -51.68
C SER A 990 -88.98 1.94 -52.58
N ASN A 991 -88.56 1.63 -53.80
CA ASN A 991 -89.36 1.01 -54.84
C ASN A 991 -89.06 -0.51 -55.00
N GLN A 992 -87.92 -0.96 -54.48
CA GLN A 992 -87.42 -2.34 -54.40
C GLN A 992 -87.05 -2.96 -55.76
N ASP A 993 -86.63 -2.15 -56.73
CA ASP A 993 -86.17 -2.65 -58.04
C ASP A 993 -84.67 -2.98 -58.11
N GLY A 994 -83.88 -2.57 -57.11
CA GLY A 994 -82.43 -2.82 -57.06
C GLY A 994 -81.63 -1.96 -58.03
N LEU A 995 -82.17 -0.83 -58.53
CA LEU A 995 -81.47 0.10 -59.41
C LEU A 995 -81.35 1.48 -58.75
N SER A 996 -80.14 1.96 -58.50
CA SER A 996 -79.96 3.24 -57.81
C SER A 996 -80.34 4.44 -58.69
N GLN A 997 -81.20 5.33 -58.18
CA GLN A 997 -81.61 6.56 -58.85
C GLN A 997 -81.26 7.82 -58.02
N PRO A 998 -81.04 9.00 -58.65
CA PRO A 998 -80.51 10.17 -57.95
C PRO A 998 -81.38 10.76 -56.83
N ASP A 999 -82.68 10.45 -56.79
CA ASP A 999 -83.61 10.85 -55.73
C ASP A 999 -83.73 9.81 -54.58
N GLU A 1000 -83.13 8.62 -54.73
CA GLU A 1000 -82.99 7.60 -53.68
C GLU A 1000 -81.63 7.64 -52.95
N LEU A 1001 -80.66 8.38 -53.49
CA LEU A 1001 -79.35 8.60 -52.89
C LEU A 1001 -79.35 9.87 -52.05
N VAL A 1002 -79.09 9.73 -50.75
CA VAL A 1002 -79.09 10.83 -49.79
C VAL A 1002 -77.79 10.83 -49.00
N SER A 1003 -77.12 11.98 -48.86
CA SER A 1003 -75.93 12.06 -48.02
C SER A 1003 -76.28 11.82 -46.54
N LEU A 1004 -75.35 11.25 -45.76
CA LEU A 1004 -75.54 11.06 -44.31
C LEU A 1004 -75.99 12.36 -43.60
N THR A 1005 -75.47 13.49 -44.07
CA THR A 1005 -75.80 14.84 -43.59
C THR A 1005 -77.28 15.23 -43.82
N GLU A 1006 -77.83 14.89 -44.98
CA GLU A 1006 -79.22 15.21 -45.37
C GLU A 1006 -80.21 14.21 -44.78
N ALA A 1007 -79.82 12.94 -44.65
CA ALA A 1007 -80.55 11.91 -43.91
C ALA A 1007 -80.61 12.16 -42.38
N GLY A 1008 -79.97 13.23 -41.90
CA GLY A 1008 -80.01 13.62 -40.50
C GLY A 1008 -79.08 12.80 -39.59
N ILE A 1009 -78.14 12.05 -40.15
CA ILE A 1009 -77.14 11.28 -39.42
C ILE A 1009 -76.00 12.22 -38.97
N ALA A 1010 -75.51 11.98 -37.76
CA ALA A 1010 -74.43 12.73 -37.14
C ALA A 1010 -73.12 11.92 -37.09
N ALA A 1011 -73.21 10.65 -36.71
CA ALA A 1011 -72.07 9.75 -36.54
C ALA A 1011 -72.50 8.28 -36.67
N ILE A 1012 -71.60 7.41 -37.09
CA ILE A 1012 -71.80 5.95 -37.21
C ILE A 1012 -70.78 5.24 -36.33
N ALA A 1013 -71.19 4.36 -35.41
CA ALA A 1013 -70.25 3.69 -34.50
C ALA A 1013 -69.54 2.52 -35.18
N THR A 1014 -68.23 2.38 -34.97
CA THR A 1014 -67.39 1.36 -35.62
C THR A 1014 -67.40 0.01 -34.91
N GLY A 1015 -67.96 -0.08 -33.70
CA GLY A 1015 -68.04 -1.31 -32.92
C GLY A 1015 -69.35 -2.07 -33.09
N ALA A 1016 -69.26 -3.40 -33.20
CA ALA A 1016 -70.40 -4.33 -33.27
C ALA A 1016 -70.36 -5.43 -32.20
N GLN A 1017 -71.47 -6.16 -32.09
CA GLN A 1017 -71.56 -7.42 -31.37
C GLN A 1017 -71.95 -8.56 -32.34
N ALA A 1018 -71.35 -9.74 -32.13
CA ALA A 1018 -71.67 -10.92 -32.91
C ALA A 1018 -73.12 -11.37 -32.67
N SER A 1019 -73.83 -11.58 -33.77
CA SER A 1019 -75.19 -12.07 -33.81
C SER A 1019 -75.24 -13.45 -34.48
N SER A 1020 -76.18 -14.27 -34.05
CA SER A 1020 -76.51 -15.55 -34.69
C SER A 1020 -77.96 -15.55 -35.19
N ARG A 1021 -78.51 -14.36 -35.44
CA ARG A 1021 -79.90 -14.16 -35.84
C ARG A 1021 -80.04 -14.50 -37.32
N LEU A 1022 -81.04 -15.31 -37.65
CA LEU A 1022 -81.51 -15.53 -39.02
C LEU A 1022 -82.74 -14.66 -39.23
N ASP A 1023 -82.66 -13.73 -40.18
CA ASP A 1023 -83.75 -12.81 -40.54
C ASP A 1023 -84.13 -13.07 -42.00
N ALA A 1024 -85.41 -13.37 -42.26
CA ALA A 1024 -85.92 -13.84 -43.56
C ALA A 1024 -85.15 -14.99 -44.25
N GLY A 1025 -84.29 -15.72 -43.52
CA GLY A 1025 -83.40 -16.75 -44.04
C GLY A 1025 -81.97 -16.28 -44.38
N ASN A 1026 -81.73 -14.97 -44.37
CA ASN A 1026 -80.41 -14.33 -44.41
C ASN A 1026 -79.77 -14.38 -43.01
N TRP A 1027 -78.44 -14.41 -42.93
CA TRP A 1027 -77.74 -14.47 -41.64
C TRP A 1027 -77.29 -13.07 -41.22
N VAL A 1028 -77.73 -12.62 -40.05
CA VAL A 1028 -77.23 -11.41 -39.40
C VAL A 1028 -76.10 -11.84 -38.48
N GLY A 1029 -74.86 -11.52 -38.88
CA GLY A 1029 -73.65 -11.95 -38.17
C GLY A 1029 -73.09 -10.90 -37.22
N LEU A 1030 -73.34 -9.61 -37.46
CA LEU A 1030 -72.94 -8.50 -36.58
C LEU A 1030 -74.06 -7.45 -36.46
N GLU A 1031 -74.22 -6.86 -35.28
CA GLU A 1031 -75.17 -5.77 -35.01
C GLU A 1031 -74.49 -4.62 -34.26
N GLY A 1032 -74.84 -3.38 -34.62
CA GLY A 1032 -74.26 -2.13 -34.10
C GLY A 1032 -75.25 -0.97 -34.14
N GLN A 1033 -74.77 0.27 -34.01
CA GLN A 1033 -75.61 1.47 -33.87
C GLN A 1033 -75.02 2.71 -34.55
N TYR A 1034 -75.89 3.67 -34.88
CA TYR A 1034 -75.51 5.01 -35.36
C TYR A 1034 -76.27 6.10 -34.60
N THR A 1035 -75.80 7.34 -34.69
CA THR A 1035 -76.37 8.51 -33.98
C THR A 1035 -76.90 9.56 -34.96
N ARG A 1036 -78.12 10.05 -34.72
CA ARG A 1036 -78.81 11.10 -35.47
C ARG A 1036 -78.48 12.49 -34.91
N ARG A 1037 -78.70 13.55 -35.71
CA ARG A 1037 -78.39 14.95 -35.37
C ARG A 1037 -79.20 15.55 -34.23
N ASP A 1038 -80.32 14.93 -33.87
CA ASP A 1038 -81.10 15.28 -32.67
C ASP A 1038 -80.56 14.60 -31.39
N GLY A 1039 -79.53 13.74 -31.52
CA GLY A 1039 -78.92 12.97 -30.43
C GLY A 1039 -79.58 11.61 -30.16
N SER A 1040 -80.58 11.20 -30.94
CA SER A 1040 -81.15 9.85 -30.87
C SER A 1040 -80.26 8.80 -31.56
N THR A 1041 -80.37 7.54 -31.17
CA THR A 1041 -79.59 6.42 -31.72
C THR A 1041 -80.48 5.47 -32.54
N GLY A 1042 -80.02 5.07 -33.72
CA GLY A 1042 -80.65 4.03 -34.56
C GLY A 1042 -79.79 2.75 -34.60
N ALA A 1043 -80.39 1.63 -34.98
CA ALA A 1043 -79.69 0.34 -35.13
C ALA A 1043 -79.04 0.21 -36.53
N MET A 1044 -78.06 -0.69 -36.65
CA MET A 1044 -77.55 -1.13 -37.95
C MET A 1044 -76.98 -2.54 -37.85
N ALA A 1045 -76.87 -3.25 -38.98
CA ALA A 1045 -76.44 -4.65 -39.00
C ALA A 1045 -75.62 -5.00 -40.23
N ASP A 1046 -74.76 -5.99 -40.08
CA ASP A 1046 -74.01 -6.66 -41.15
C ASP A 1046 -74.75 -7.96 -41.51
N ILE A 1047 -75.23 -8.05 -42.75
CA ILE A 1047 -76.19 -9.08 -43.18
C ILE A 1047 -75.66 -9.86 -44.38
N TRP A 1048 -75.39 -11.14 -44.18
CA TRP A 1048 -75.08 -12.09 -45.24
C TRP A 1048 -76.38 -12.50 -45.94
N PHE A 1049 -76.71 -11.78 -47.02
CA PHE A 1049 -77.83 -12.11 -47.88
C PHE A 1049 -77.62 -13.45 -48.59
N ARG A 1050 -78.70 -14.22 -48.74
CA ARG A 1050 -78.69 -15.37 -49.64
C ARG A 1050 -78.73 -14.90 -51.09
N VAL A 1051 -77.80 -15.40 -51.90
CA VAL A 1051 -77.72 -15.16 -53.35
C VAL A 1051 -77.98 -16.48 -54.08
N GLN A 1052 -78.79 -16.47 -55.15
CA GLN A 1052 -79.01 -17.65 -55.99
C GLN A 1052 -78.07 -17.62 -57.21
N VAL A 1053 -76.83 -18.10 -57.02
CA VAL A 1053 -75.76 -18.09 -58.05
C VAL A 1053 -75.96 -19.15 -59.15
N GLN A 1054 -76.83 -20.14 -58.92
CA GLN A 1054 -76.98 -21.29 -59.82
C GLN A 1054 -77.50 -20.90 -61.22
N ASP A 1055 -78.44 -19.95 -61.29
CA ASP A 1055 -79.06 -19.51 -62.55
C ASP A 1055 -78.04 -18.85 -63.50
N ALA A 1056 -77.08 -18.09 -62.95
CA ALA A 1056 -75.98 -17.49 -63.71
C ALA A 1056 -74.91 -18.52 -64.14
N LEU A 1057 -74.69 -19.55 -63.32
CA LEU A 1057 -73.81 -20.68 -63.67
C LEU A 1057 -74.40 -21.54 -64.80
N ASP A 1058 -75.72 -21.70 -64.86
CA ASP A 1058 -76.39 -22.49 -65.90
C ASP A 1058 -76.33 -21.79 -67.28
N GLU A 1059 -76.51 -20.45 -67.36
CA GLU A 1059 -76.27 -19.69 -68.60
C GLU A 1059 -74.80 -19.78 -69.06
N ARG A 1060 -73.86 -19.73 -68.11
CA ARG A 1060 -72.41 -19.80 -68.38
C ARG A 1060 -71.98 -21.21 -68.80
N ALA A 1061 -72.62 -22.25 -68.26
CA ALA A 1061 -72.46 -23.63 -68.69
C ALA A 1061 -73.05 -23.87 -70.10
N GLN A 1062 -74.13 -23.16 -70.46
CA GLN A 1062 -74.71 -23.20 -71.81
C GLN A 1062 -73.73 -22.62 -72.85
N GLN A 1063 -73.15 -21.44 -72.58
CA GLN A 1063 -72.12 -20.83 -73.43
C GLN A 1063 -70.84 -21.70 -73.54
N LEU A 1064 -70.41 -22.32 -72.44
CA LEU A 1064 -69.27 -23.24 -72.45
C LEU A 1064 -69.58 -24.53 -73.23
N GLY A 1065 -70.82 -25.01 -73.18
CA GLY A 1065 -71.32 -26.16 -73.95
C GLY A 1065 -71.30 -25.91 -75.46
N GLU A 1066 -71.65 -24.70 -75.91
CA GLU A 1066 -71.54 -24.29 -77.31
C GLU A 1066 -70.09 -24.26 -77.79
N ALA A 1067 -69.18 -23.68 -77.00
CA ALA A 1067 -67.75 -23.67 -77.29
C ALA A 1067 -67.14 -25.09 -77.38
N LEU A 1068 -67.55 -25.99 -76.48
CA LEU A 1068 -67.10 -27.40 -76.49
C LEU A 1068 -67.69 -28.20 -77.66
N THR A 1069 -68.88 -27.82 -78.15
CA THR A 1069 -69.53 -28.45 -79.31
C THR A 1069 -68.78 -28.11 -80.60
N GLY A 1070 -68.39 -26.84 -80.81
CA GLY A 1070 -67.53 -26.44 -81.92
C GLY A 1070 -66.17 -27.17 -81.94
N TYR A 1071 -65.60 -27.45 -80.76
CA TYR A 1071 -64.35 -28.22 -80.64
C TYR A 1071 -64.52 -29.71 -80.98
N ARG A 1072 -65.70 -30.29 -80.73
CA ARG A 1072 -66.02 -31.69 -81.10
C ARG A 1072 -66.32 -31.84 -82.59
N GLU A 1073 -67.00 -30.89 -83.21
CA GLU A 1073 -67.26 -30.92 -84.66
C GLU A 1073 -65.95 -30.91 -85.47
N ALA A 1074 -64.96 -30.12 -85.04
CA ALA A 1074 -63.62 -30.09 -85.63
C ALA A 1074 -62.85 -31.43 -85.51
N ALA A 1075 -63.14 -32.26 -84.50
CA ALA A 1075 -62.45 -33.53 -84.26
C ALA A 1075 -63.03 -34.73 -85.03
N THR A 1076 -64.27 -34.63 -85.54
CA THR A 1076 -65.00 -35.78 -86.11
C THR A 1076 -65.11 -35.75 -87.65
N ALA A 1077 -64.79 -34.63 -88.30
CA ALA A 1077 -64.76 -34.49 -89.77
C ALA A 1077 -63.36 -34.81 -90.35
N GLY A 1078 -62.99 -36.08 -90.39
CA GLY A 1078 -61.64 -36.50 -90.80
C GLY A 1078 -61.33 -36.33 -92.30
N THR A 1079 -60.69 -35.22 -92.70
CA THR A 1079 -59.81 -35.13 -93.90
C THR A 1079 -58.84 -33.94 -93.76
N VAL A 1080 -57.73 -33.96 -94.50
CA VAL A 1080 -56.75 -32.87 -94.74
C VAL A 1080 -55.64 -32.68 -93.71
N ARG A 1081 -54.49 -33.27 -94.03
CA ARG A 1081 -53.15 -32.76 -93.69
C ARG A 1081 -52.95 -31.42 -94.43
N GLY A 1082 -53.02 -30.27 -93.75
CA GLY A 1082 -52.85 -28.98 -94.42
C GLY A 1082 -52.71 -27.75 -93.52
N GLN A 1083 -51.53 -27.11 -93.63
CA GLN A 1083 -51.20 -25.71 -93.31
C GLN A 1083 -51.37 -25.17 -91.88
N ALA A 1084 -50.34 -24.44 -91.45
CA ALA A 1084 -50.25 -23.78 -90.17
C ALA A 1084 -50.77 -22.33 -90.23
N GLY A 1085 -51.29 -21.84 -89.10
CA GLY A 1085 -51.41 -20.40 -88.84
C GLY A 1085 -52.84 -19.88 -88.61
N ALA A 1086 -53.31 -19.96 -87.37
CA ALA A 1086 -54.16 -18.94 -86.75
C ALA A 1086 -54.10 -19.09 -85.22
N ASN A 1087 -53.80 -18.01 -84.52
CA ASN A 1087 -53.66 -17.96 -83.08
C ASN A 1087 -54.82 -17.16 -82.47
N PRO A 1088 -55.56 -17.68 -81.48
CA PRO A 1088 -56.27 -16.86 -80.51
C PRO A 1088 -55.60 -16.95 -79.13
N LEU A 1089 -55.65 -15.86 -78.36
CA LEU A 1089 -55.04 -15.70 -77.02
C LEU A 1089 -53.50 -15.49 -77.01
N SER A 1090 -53.03 -14.56 -77.84
CA SER A 1090 -51.80 -13.81 -77.56
C SER A 1090 -52.12 -12.36 -77.17
N ASP A 1091 -52.38 -12.10 -75.89
CA ASP A 1091 -52.04 -10.82 -75.27
C ASP A 1091 -51.86 -10.95 -73.74
N THR A 1092 -51.32 -9.92 -73.09
CA THR A 1092 -51.10 -9.78 -71.63
C THR A 1092 -50.02 -10.66 -70.96
N SER A 1093 -48.97 -11.03 -71.69
CA SER A 1093 -47.66 -11.33 -71.07
C SER A 1093 -46.68 -10.16 -71.23
N ARG A 1094 -46.79 -9.15 -70.35
CA ARG A 1094 -45.78 -8.09 -70.16
C ARG A 1094 -45.54 -7.83 -68.67
N HIS A 1095 -44.43 -8.34 -68.13
CA HIS A 1095 -43.39 -7.59 -67.41
C HIS A 1095 -42.38 -8.54 -66.72
N LEU A 1096 -41.12 -8.56 -67.22
CA LEU A 1096 -39.93 -9.12 -66.54
C LEU A 1096 -38.85 -8.03 -66.41
N PRO A 1097 -38.10 -7.98 -65.29
CA PRO A 1097 -36.63 -8.19 -65.29
C PRO A 1097 -36.09 -8.87 -63.99
N LYS A 1098 -34.84 -9.34 -63.82
CA LYS A 1098 -33.69 -9.77 -64.66
C LYS A 1098 -32.69 -10.55 -63.75
N GLN A 1099 -31.83 -11.42 -64.30
CA GLN A 1099 -30.67 -12.02 -63.58
C GLN A 1099 -29.41 -11.11 -63.63
N PRO A 1100 -28.37 -11.36 -62.81
CA PRO A 1100 -27.14 -11.94 -63.39
C PRO A 1100 -26.23 -12.85 -62.50
N ALA A 1101 -25.67 -13.87 -63.15
CA ALA A 1101 -24.32 -14.50 -63.08
C ALA A 1101 -23.43 -14.55 -61.80
N LEU A 1102 -22.83 -15.73 -61.60
CA LEU A 1102 -21.64 -16.03 -60.77
C LEU A 1102 -20.37 -16.13 -61.64
N ALA A 1103 -19.18 -15.83 -61.08
CA ALA A 1103 -17.88 -16.14 -61.68
C ALA A 1103 -16.76 -16.25 -60.63
N GLY A 1104 -15.81 -17.17 -60.83
CA GLY A 1104 -14.54 -17.24 -60.09
C GLY A 1104 -14.33 -18.55 -59.30
N ALA A 1105 -13.43 -19.41 -59.80
CA ALA A 1105 -12.94 -20.61 -59.14
C ALA A 1105 -11.44 -20.47 -58.85
N ASP A 1106 -10.91 -21.18 -57.84
CA ASP A 1106 -9.79 -22.12 -58.05
C ASP A 1106 -9.68 -23.14 -56.89
N ALA A 1107 -8.95 -24.24 -57.12
CA ALA A 1107 -8.71 -25.35 -56.20
C ALA A 1107 -7.43 -25.11 -55.33
N SER A 1108 -6.88 -25.99 -54.48
CA SER A 1108 -6.91 -27.47 -54.44
C SER A 1108 -6.23 -28.05 -53.16
N THR A 1109 -6.32 -29.38 -53.01
CA THR A 1109 -5.48 -30.31 -52.22
C THR A 1109 -5.66 -30.47 -50.69
N THR A 1110 -6.29 -31.60 -50.28
CA THR A 1110 -5.54 -32.73 -49.66
C THR A 1110 -6.31 -34.07 -49.68
N ALA A 1111 -5.51 -35.13 -49.86
CA ALA A 1111 -5.68 -36.58 -49.72
C ALA A 1111 -6.95 -37.15 -49.02
N ASN A 1112 -7.73 -38.09 -49.59
CA ASN A 1112 -7.43 -39.43 -50.16
C ASN A 1112 -7.33 -40.58 -49.12
N THR A 1113 -8.42 -41.35 -48.97
CA THR A 1113 -8.37 -42.80 -48.68
C THR A 1113 -9.47 -43.59 -49.43
N ASN A 1114 -9.07 -44.24 -50.53
CA ASN A 1114 -9.19 -45.70 -50.72
C ASN A 1114 -10.59 -46.39 -50.71
N LEU A 1115 -11.09 -46.81 -51.88
CA LEU A 1115 -11.93 -48.02 -52.04
C LEU A 1115 -11.66 -48.76 -53.36
N ASN A 1116 -11.78 -50.09 -53.29
CA ASN A 1116 -11.39 -51.09 -54.31
C ASN A 1116 -12.48 -51.30 -55.39
N PRO A 1117 -12.16 -51.27 -56.70
CA PRO A 1117 -13.14 -51.45 -57.77
C PRO A 1117 -13.23 -52.89 -58.30
N ASN A 1118 -14.16 -53.72 -57.79
CA ASN A 1118 -14.59 -54.92 -58.53
C ASN A 1118 -16.00 -55.44 -58.16
N ALA A 1119 -17.06 -54.91 -58.78
CA ALA A 1119 -18.41 -55.50 -58.77
C ALA A 1119 -19.26 -55.07 -59.99
N ASN A 1120 -19.29 -55.94 -61.01
CA ASN A 1120 -20.29 -56.15 -62.08
C ASN A 1120 -21.31 -55.03 -62.47
N PRO A 1121 -21.25 -54.49 -63.71
CA PRO A 1121 -22.21 -53.51 -64.22
C PRO A 1121 -23.38 -54.17 -65.00
N ASN A 1122 -24.38 -54.72 -64.29
CA ASN A 1122 -25.71 -54.99 -64.86
C ASN A 1122 -26.77 -55.23 -63.77
N ALA A 1123 -27.37 -54.16 -63.27
CA ALA A 1123 -28.59 -54.20 -62.47
C ALA A 1123 -29.48 -53.00 -62.82
N ASN A 1124 -30.75 -53.27 -63.13
CA ASN A 1124 -31.73 -52.28 -63.55
C ASN A 1124 -32.30 -51.56 -62.31
N LEU A 1125 -32.21 -50.23 -62.25
CA LEU A 1125 -32.62 -49.43 -61.07
C LEU A 1125 -33.78 -48.48 -61.40
N SER A 1126 -34.72 -48.37 -60.46
CA SER A 1126 -36.02 -47.70 -60.62
C SER A 1126 -35.98 -46.17 -60.48
N PRO A 1127 -37.01 -45.44 -60.97
CA PRO A 1127 -37.07 -43.96 -60.92
C PRO A 1127 -36.95 -43.35 -59.52
N SER A 1128 -37.38 -44.06 -58.47
CA SER A 1128 -37.21 -43.65 -57.07
C SER A 1128 -35.76 -43.37 -56.68
N THR A 1129 -34.81 -44.14 -57.21
CA THR A 1129 -33.37 -44.02 -56.89
C THR A 1129 -32.72 -42.82 -57.57
N GLN A 1130 -33.30 -42.32 -58.68
CA GLN A 1130 -32.85 -41.08 -59.33
C GLN A 1130 -33.27 -39.82 -58.54
N ILE A 1131 -34.40 -39.87 -57.83
CA ILE A 1131 -34.87 -38.76 -56.97
C ILE A 1131 -34.00 -38.64 -55.71
N GLY A 1132 -33.60 -39.76 -55.10
CA GLY A 1132 -32.68 -39.77 -53.96
C GLY A 1132 -31.31 -39.13 -54.28
N ALA A 1133 -30.81 -39.32 -55.49
CA ALA A 1133 -29.55 -38.72 -55.95
C ALA A 1133 -29.63 -37.18 -56.10
N LEU A 1134 -30.78 -36.62 -56.50
CA LEU A 1134 -30.98 -35.16 -56.50
C LEU A 1134 -31.04 -34.58 -55.07
N GLY A 1135 -31.69 -35.29 -54.13
CA GLY A 1135 -31.76 -34.86 -52.72
C GLY A 1135 -30.42 -34.89 -51.98
N ALA A 1136 -29.45 -35.68 -52.45
CA ALA A 1136 -28.08 -35.66 -51.93
C ALA A 1136 -27.29 -34.42 -52.42
N LEU A 1137 -27.48 -34.03 -53.68
CA LEU A 1137 -26.86 -32.84 -54.27
C LEU A 1137 -27.36 -31.52 -53.66
N LEU A 1138 -28.64 -31.45 -53.26
CA LEU A 1138 -29.19 -30.25 -52.62
C LEU A 1138 -28.58 -30.01 -51.22
N ARG A 1139 -28.46 -31.05 -50.40
CA ARG A 1139 -27.90 -30.97 -49.03
C ARG A 1139 -26.40 -30.66 -49.01
N ALA A 1140 -25.66 -31.06 -50.04
CA ALA A 1140 -24.24 -30.69 -50.20
C ALA A 1140 -24.04 -29.18 -50.43
N TYR A 1141 -25.07 -28.46 -50.91
CA TYR A 1141 -25.00 -27.02 -51.18
C TYR A 1141 -25.28 -26.15 -49.93
N GLU A 1142 -26.02 -26.68 -48.94
CA GLU A 1142 -26.36 -25.95 -47.71
C GLU A 1142 -25.27 -26.05 -46.63
N GLY A 1143 -24.56 -27.19 -46.55
CA GLY A 1143 -23.51 -27.39 -45.53
C GLY A 1143 -22.31 -26.45 -45.67
N ALA A 1144 -21.94 -26.06 -46.89
CA ALA A 1144 -20.75 -25.24 -47.16
C ALA A 1144 -20.85 -23.77 -46.72
N ARG A 1145 -22.02 -23.31 -46.26
CA ARG A 1145 -22.28 -21.89 -45.92
C ARG A 1145 -22.15 -21.56 -44.42
N ILE A 1146 -21.99 -22.56 -43.56
CA ILE A 1146 -22.03 -22.37 -42.09
C ILE A 1146 -20.62 -22.33 -41.45
N GLU A 1147 -19.64 -23.06 -41.98
CA GLU A 1147 -18.29 -23.12 -41.37
C GLU A 1147 -17.46 -21.82 -41.53
N SER A 1148 -17.79 -20.95 -42.49
CA SER A 1148 -17.08 -19.67 -42.70
C SER A 1148 -17.29 -18.63 -41.58
N VAL A 1149 -18.29 -18.81 -40.70
CA VAL A 1149 -18.61 -17.83 -39.63
C VAL A 1149 -18.01 -18.23 -38.28
N ALA A 1150 -17.65 -19.50 -38.09
CA ALA A 1150 -17.13 -20.00 -36.82
C ALA A 1150 -15.63 -19.73 -36.59
N HIS A 1151 -14.87 -19.33 -37.62
CA HIS A 1151 -13.42 -19.15 -37.51
C HIS A 1151 -13.02 -17.80 -36.88
N ASP A 1152 -13.74 -16.72 -37.16
CA ASP A 1152 -13.40 -15.36 -36.68
C ASP A 1152 -13.66 -15.14 -35.19
N LEU A 1153 -14.59 -15.91 -34.58
CA LEU A 1153 -14.94 -15.77 -33.17
C LEU A 1153 -13.95 -16.41 -32.18
N ARG A 1154 -12.92 -17.12 -32.67
CA ARG A 1154 -11.89 -17.77 -31.81
C ARG A 1154 -10.61 -16.95 -31.64
N THR A 1155 -10.53 -15.74 -32.21
CA THR A 1155 -9.29 -14.93 -32.29
C THR A 1155 -9.36 -13.61 -31.49
N GLN A 1156 -10.26 -13.50 -30.50
CA GLN A 1156 -10.44 -12.27 -29.69
C GLN A 1156 -10.52 -12.48 -28.16
N ALA A 1157 -10.10 -13.64 -27.63
CA ALA A 1157 -10.19 -13.91 -26.19
C ALA A 1157 -9.06 -14.78 -25.61
N MET A 1158 -7.78 -14.37 -25.75
CA MET A 1158 -6.68 -14.94 -24.95
C MET A 1158 -5.39 -14.08 -24.99
N ASP A 1159 -5.42 -12.87 -24.43
CA ASP A 1159 -4.19 -12.11 -24.15
C ASP A 1159 -4.27 -11.29 -22.86
N ALA A 1160 -4.15 -11.98 -21.72
CA ALA A 1160 -4.04 -11.38 -20.40
C ALA A 1160 -3.22 -12.27 -19.44
N VAL A 1161 -2.08 -11.72 -18.99
CA VAL A 1161 -1.27 -12.15 -17.83
C VAL A 1161 -0.48 -13.47 -17.95
N ILE A 1162 0.86 -13.36 -18.08
CA ILE A 1162 1.88 -14.03 -17.20
C ILE A 1162 3.31 -13.55 -17.58
N GLN A 1163 4.01 -12.99 -16.59
CA GLN A 1163 5.48 -12.91 -16.39
C GLN A 1163 5.69 -12.28 -14.98
N PRO A 1164 6.86 -12.37 -14.30
CA PRO A 1164 8.19 -12.78 -14.80
C PRO A 1164 8.96 -13.79 -13.91
N VAL A 1165 10.10 -14.30 -14.43
CA VAL A 1165 11.48 -14.14 -13.85
C VAL A 1165 12.50 -15.07 -14.54
N VAL A 1166 13.75 -14.57 -14.62
CA VAL A 1166 15.03 -15.10 -15.16
C VAL A 1166 15.21 -14.78 -16.67
N THR A 1167 16.15 -13.96 -17.16
CA THR A 1167 17.50 -13.49 -16.71
C THR A 1167 17.86 -12.21 -17.49
N GLN A 1168 18.78 -11.37 -16.99
CA GLN A 1168 19.74 -10.71 -17.90
C GLN A 1168 21.02 -10.22 -17.19
N ALA A 1169 22.16 -10.76 -17.61
CA ALA A 1169 23.46 -10.14 -17.40
C ALA A 1169 23.81 -9.27 -18.62
N ARG A 1170 24.45 -8.11 -18.41
CA ARG A 1170 25.22 -7.42 -19.44
C ARG A 1170 26.53 -6.86 -18.85
N PRO A 1171 27.65 -6.92 -19.58
CA PRO A 1171 28.93 -6.39 -19.13
C PRO A 1171 29.06 -4.90 -19.44
N SER A 1172 29.75 -4.16 -18.56
CA SER A 1172 30.35 -2.86 -18.91
C SER A 1172 31.68 -2.66 -18.18
N ARG A 1173 32.62 -2.03 -18.90
CA ARG A 1173 34.05 -1.90 -18.57
C ARG A 1173 34.35 -0.83 -17.50
N LEU A 1174 35.62 -0.86 -17.06
CA LEU A 1174 36.45 0.20 -16.46
C LEU A 1174 36.43 0.32 -14.93
N GLY A 1175 37.62 0.15 -14.34
CA GLY A 1175 37.92 0.26 -12.90
C GLY A 1175 39.06 -0.68 -12.53
#